data_AF-A0A8J6BM03-F1
#
_entry.id   AF-A0A8J6BM03-F1
#
_cell.length_a   1.000
_cell.length_b   1.000
_cell.length_c   1.000
_cell.angle_alpha   90.00
_cell.angle_beta   90.00
_cell.angle_gamma   90.00
#
_symmetry.space_group_name_H-M   'P 1'
#
loop_
_entity.id
_entity.type
_entity.pdbx_description
1 polymer ?
#
loop_
_entity_poly.entity_id
_entity_poly.type
_entity_poly.pdbx_seq_one_letter_code
_entity_poly.pdbx_strand_id
1 'polypeptide(L)'
;MVDDLQQLKKVNDWLLDRVSARFPCGVRNYTMVEFNDPDIGPVRQTNSKAEFAEFFKKISPHGGLTDCPELAMAGLKLALESSAPYSFIMVLTDASAKDYANTALLNDIYSLISKKHIQIFFLITGLCTSVSDPGYQIYRKIALKSFGNVLQVPVSQIGNVTTTDCSECHPNATCEEYAGRKRCSCKNGFVGDGFHCSDDDECAYSWTNTCRGKCVNTLGSYSCGCRSGYRETITDCVDIDECSDPKLNNCHSLATCTNTKGSYSCSCPYGYYGDGRHCETNECTTGVCGQDMDCIKHRGSFNCFDPCLKHTALNGPWRSTDNSGDSYCDKDKSGWYRFIGAGGIRMPEKCVTGQNCSTEAPIWINGSHPSPGNGIINLTACAYYNEDCCHWSTAVQVKACPVGYHVYKLSRTPKCPLAYCTDPSSLNEPCPCTETEERKLVNGAYGCYCKDGNEDIGMEKETDMSCNLYILNLCNVLLALDRSRECSSRVGRESSQEEAVGHYHIVMFAVQMDEAESVVRWKPGVIIKKSRLQYNWMSVQRFRLEGRGKFKVRMSIYRDGSFLSPYNKTSITLSTTKRLYVGVALENQKNSTYAVVMKNCYATPSRHANDSTQYPIIKNKCPNRRDTSIRVIENGVSTKGRFSLHMFKFIGDENLVYLHCEVNICDIRKGPCKPVSSMS
;
A
#
# COMPACT_ATOMS: atom_id res chain seq x y z
N MET A 1 -4.60 7.09 47.98
CA MET A 1 -5.88 7.59 47.44
C MET A 1 -6.52 8.76 48.20
N VAL A 2 -6.40 8.91 49.53
CA VAL A 2 -7.14 9.98 50.27
C VAL A 2 -6.81 11.39 49.77
N ASP A 3 -5.52 11.64 49.59
CA ASP A 3 -4.90 12.84 49.03
C ASP A 3 -5.04 12.90 47.51
N ASP A 4 -4.71 11.82 46.79
CA ASP A 4 -4.90 11.71 45.33
C ASP A 4 -6.32 12.11 44.91
N LEU A 5 -7.33 11.59 45.60
CA LEU A 5 -8.74 11.84 45.30
C LEU A 5 -9.13 13.30 45.57
N GLN A 6 -8.55 13.96 46.59
CA GLN A 6 -8.72 15.40 46.79
C GLN A 6 -8.10 16.24 45.66
N GLN A 7 -7.00 15.78 45.06
CA GLN A 7 -6.38 16.45 43.93
C GLN A 7 -7.15 16.19 42.63
N LEU A 8 -7.51 14.94 42.35
CA LEU A 8 -8.34 14.52 41.21
C LEU A 8 -9.68 15.27 41.18
N LYS A 9 -10.34 15.46 42.34
CA LYS A 9 -11.60 16.24 42.43
C LYS A 9 -11.44 17.71 42.03
N LYS A 10 -10.26 18.32 42.18
CA LYS A 10 -9.98 19.70 41.75
C LYS A 10 -9.80 19.80 40.24
N VAL A 11 -9.23 18.78 39.61
CA VAL A 11 -9.01 18.75 38.15
C VAL A 11 -10.12 18.03 37.36
N ASN A 12 -11.11 17.44 38.04
CA ASN A 12 -12.20 16.66 37.43
C ASN A 12 -12.91 17.41 36.29
N ASP A 13 -13.31 18.66 36.53
CA ASP A 13 -14.14 19.39 35.57
C ASP A 13 -13.33 19.73 34.29
N TRP A 14 -12.08 20.16 34.47
CA TRP A 14 -11.08 20.34 33.41
C TRP A 14 -10.79 19.04 32.65
N LEU A 15 -10.68 17.91 33.35
CA LEU A 15 -10.45 16.60 32.74
C LEU A 15 -11.64 16.19 31.87
N LEU A 16 -12.87 16.43 32.35
CA LEU A 16 -14.09 16.21 31.59
C LEU A 16 -14.27 17.20 30.43
N ASP A 17 -13.71 18.41 30.48
CA ASP A 17 -13.61 19.31 29.32
C ASP A 17 -12.63 18.75 28.27
N ARG A 18 -11.41 18.40 28.67
CA ARG A 18 -10.38 17.84 27.78
C ARG A 18 -10.82 16.51 27.15
N VAL A 19 -11.51 15.66 27.91
CA VAL A 19 -12.15 14.44 27.39
C VAL A 19 -13.24 14.78 26.37
N SER A 20 -14.16 15.71 26.68
CA SER A 20 -15.26 16.05 25.77
C SER A 20 -14.75 16.66 24.46
N ALA A 21 -13.76 17.56 24.53
CA ALA A 21 -13.12 18.18 23.37
C ALA A 21 -12.39 17.17 22.45
N ARG A 22 -11.99 16.01 22.98
CA ARG A 22 -11.31 14.95 22.21
C ARG A 22 -12.26 14.14 21.31
N PHE A 23 -13.57 14.20 21.54
CA PHE A 23 -14.57 13.45 20.78
C PHE A 23 -15.52 14.40 20.02
N PRO A 24 -15.38 14.57 18.69
CA PRO A 24 -16.18 15.52 17.92
C PRO A 24 -17.70 15.32 17.96
N CYS A 25 -18.17 14.16 18.41
CA CYS A 25 -19.59 13.81 18.57
C CYS A 25 -20.05 13.84 20.04
N GLY A 26 -19.23 14.38 20.95
CA GLY A 26 -19.43 14.32 22.40
C GLY A 26 -19.20 12.94 23.02
N VAL A 27 -19.17 12.89 24.35
CA VAL A 27 -19.32 11.64 25.12
C VAL A 27 -20.82 11.40 25.34
N ARG A 28 -21.30 10.18 25.07
CA ARG A 28 -22.74 9.86 25.04
C ARG A 28 -23.30 9.27 26.34
N ASN A 29 -22.46 8.56 27.09
CA ASN A 29 -22.77 7.93 28.38
C ASN A 29 -21.46 7.89 29.18
N TYR A 30 -21.53 8.17 30.46
CA TYR A 30 -20.44 8.13 31.42
C TYR A 30 -20.71 7.02 32.44
N THR A 31 -19.83 6.02 32.50
CA THR A 31 -19.91 4.92 33.48
C THR A 31 -18.85 5.10 34.56
N MET A 32 -19.27 5.05 35.82
CA MET A 32 -18.39 5.01 37.00
C MET A 32 -18.53 3.64 37.67
N VAL A 33 -17.42 3.05 38.11
CA VAL A 33 -17.40 1.85 38.95
C VAL A 33 -16.44 2.12 40.09
N GLU A 34 -16.96 2.13 41.31
CA GLU A 34 -16.18 2.19 42.54
C GLU A 34 -15.67 0.77 42.87
N PHE A 35 -14.48 0.64 43.47
CA PHE A 35 -13.94 -0.66 43.92
C PHE A 35 -13.03 -0.45 45.14
N ASN A 36 -12.98 -1.44 46.02
CA ASN A 36 -12.04 -1.56 47.13
C ASN A 36 -11.76 -3.07 47.39
N ASP A 37 -11.34 -3.44 48.60
CA ASP A 37 -11.30 -4.81 49.10
C ASP A 37 -12.11 -4.86 50.41
N PRO A 38 -13.22 -5.63 50.50
CA PRO A 38 -13.72 -6.62 49.55
C PRO A 38 -14.80 -6.13 48.56
N ASP A 39 -15.29 -4.88 48.68
CA ASP A 39 -16.50 -4.42 47.99
C ASP A 39 -16.23 -3.88 46.59
N ILE A 40 -17.15 -4.17 45.65
CA ILE A 40 -17.05 -3.75 44.25
C ILE A 40 -18.39 -3.21 43.77
N GLY A 41 -18.35 -2.00 43.20
CA GLY A 41 -19.51 -1.17 42.90
C GLY A 41 -19.74 -0.08 43.95
N PRO A 42 -20.85 0.69 43.82
CA PRO A 42 -21.89 0.55 42.81
C PRO A 42 -21.42 0.93 41.39
N VAL A 43 -22.12 0.40 40.38
CA VAL A 43 -22.03 0.94 39.01
C VAL A 43 -22.96 2.14 38.92
N ARG A 44 -22.43 3.29 38.50
CA ARG A 44 -23.23 4.48 38.18
C ARG A 44 -23.14 4.76 36.69
N GLN A 45 -24.26 5.11 36.06
CA GLN A 45 -24.30 5.52 34.65
C GLN A 45 -25.13 6.79 34.50
N THR A 46 -24.67 7.70 33.64
CA THR A 46 -25.45 8.88 33.26
C THR A 46 -25.00 9.41 31.90
N ASN A 47 -25.94 10.00 31.16
CA ASN A 47 -25.64 10.73 29.93
C ASN A 47 -25.28 12.21 30.20
N SER A 48 -25.35 12.66 31.46
CA SER A 48 -25.06 14.02 31.89
C SER A 48 -23.65 14.16 32.47
N LYS A 49 -22.82 15.00 31.83
CA LYS A 49 -21.49 15.38 32.34
C LYS A 49 -21.55 15.99 33.74
N ALA A 50 -22.57 16.80 34.04
CA ALA A 50 -22.69 17.49 35.32
C ALA A 50 -23.00 16.50 36.45
N GLU A 51 -23.89 15.54 36.20
CA GLU A 51 -24.23 14.47 37.15
C GLU A 51 -23.04 13.53 37.40
N PHE A 52 -22.27 13.19 36.34
CA PHE A 52 -21.04 12.41 36.50
C PHE A 52 -19.99 13.17 37.33
N ALA A 53 -19.83 14.48 37.12
CA ALA A 53 -18.95 15.31 37.93
C ALA A 53 -19.40 15.38 39.40
N GLU A 54 -20.72 15.36 39.66
CA GLU A 54 -21.27 15.29 41.01
C GLU A 54 -21.02 13.91 41.67
N PHE A 55 -21.19 12.81 40.94
CA PHE A 55 -20.82 11.47 41.40
C PHE A 55 -19.33 11.42 41.80
N PHE A 56 -18.44 11.92 40.93
CA PHE A 56 -17.00 11.94 41.21
C PHE A 56 -16.63 12.80 42.43
N LYS A 57 -17.31 13.94 42.61
CA LYS A 57 -17.15 14.80 43.80
C LYS A 57 -17.66 14.13 45.09
N LYS A 58 -18.62 13.19 44.99
CA LYS A 58 -19.19 12.45 46.13
C LYS A 58 -18.42 11.20 46.57
N ILE A 59 -17.49 10.66 45.77
CA ILE A 59 -16.68 9.49 46.16
C ILE A 59 -15.92 9.77 47.47
N SER A 60 -16.04 8.90 48.48
CA SER A 60 -15.16 8.88 49.65
C SER A 60 -14.10 7.79 49.51
N PRO A 61 -12.86 8.00 50.03
CA PRO A 61 -11.93 6.90 50.20
C PRO A 61 -12.47 5.95 51.29
N HIS A 62 -12.31 4.66 51.08
CA HIS A 62 -12.66 3.60 52.03
C HIS A 62 -11.42 2.72 52.21
N GLY A 63 -11.10 2.34 53.46
CA GLY A 63 -9.92 1.54 53.79
C GLY A 63 -9.04 2.16 54.88
N GLY A 64 -8.17 1.33 55.46
CA GLY A 64 -7.14 1.66 56.44
C GLY A 64 -5.73 1.80 55.86
N LEU A 65 -4.74 1.93 56.75
CA LEU A 65 -3.32 2.13 56.42
C LEU A 65 -2.59 0.86 55.92
N THR A 66 -3.32 -0.20 55.59
CA THR A 66 -2.78 -1.55 55.36
C THR A 66 -3.32 -2.24 54.09
N ASP A 67 -4.17 -1.56 53.33
CA ASP A 67 -5.16 -2.22 52.47
C ASP A 67 -4.64 -2.43 51.03
N CYS A 68 -3.33 -2.59 50.91
CA CYS A 68 -2.59 -2.79 49.66
C CYS A 68 -2.21 -4.28 49.57
N PRO A 69 -2.57 -5.05 48.52
CA PRO A 69 -3.19 -4.66 47.23
C PRO A 69 -4.74 -4.79 47.15
N GLU A 70 -5.35 -4.20 46.11
CA GLU A 70 -6.83 -4.05 45.92
C GLU A 70 -7.46 -5.00 44.85
N LEU A 71 -8.79 -5.18 44.83
CA LEU A 71 -9.53 -5.99 43.83
C LEU A 71 -9.76 -5.30 42.46
N ALA A 72 -8.70 -4.70 41.92
CA ALA A 72 -8.77 -3.82 40.76
C ALA A 72 -9.19 -4.52 39.44
N MET A 73 -8.88 -5.82 39.23
CA MET A 73 -9.31 -6.51 38.00
C MET A 73 -10.80 -6.85 38.02
N ALA A 74 -11.37 -7.20 39.16
CA ALA A 74 -12.79 -7.48 39.31
C ALA A 74 -13.64 -6.20 39.12
N GLY A 75 -13.20 -5.06 39.66
CA GLY A 75 -13.77 -3.74 39.32
C GLY A 75 -13.69 -3.41 37.82
N LEU A 76 -12.54 -3.68 37.19
CA LEU A 76 -12.37 -3.51 35.74
C LEU A 76 -13.28 -4.43 34.91
N LYS A 77 -13.50 -5.68 35.32
CA LYS A 77 -14.45 -6.59 34.66
C LYS A 77 -15.86 -6.00 34.69
N LEU A 78 -16.32 -5.52 35.85
CA LEU A 78 -17.63 -4.90 36.00
C LEU A 78 -17.77 -3.62 35.15
N ALA A 79 -16.72 -2.81 35.05
CA ALA A 79 -16.67 -1.65 34.15
C ALA A 79 -16.72 -2.05 32.66
N LEU A 80 -16.01 -3.11 32.26
CA LEU A 80 -16.03 -3.67 30.90
C LEU A 80 -17.39 -4.27 30.53
N GLU A 81 -18.08 -4.93 31.48
CA GLU A 81 -19.43 -5.47 31.29
C GLU A 81 -20.47 -4.35 31.14
N SER A 82 -20.34 -3.29 31.93
CA SER A 82 -21.25 -2.13 31.96
C SER A 82 -21.05 -1.14 30.80
N SER A 83 -19.84 -1.05 30.22
CA SER A 83 -19.51 -0.05 29.18
C SER A 83 -19.98 -0.42 27.77
N ALA A 84 -20.23 0.59 26.93
CA ALA A 84 -20.59 0.40 25.52
C ALA A 84 -19.37 -0.04 24.67
N PRO A 85 -19.58 -0.70 23.50
CA PRO A 85 -18.51 -0.97 22.54
C PRO A 85 -17.82 0.33 22.06
N TYR A 86 -16.52 0.22 21.75
CA TYR A 86 -15.64 1.32 21.35
C TYR A 86 -15.45 2.45 22.39
N SER A 87 -15.87 2.23 23.64
CA SER A 87 -15.53 3.13 24.75
C SER A 87 -14.04 3.11 25.08
N PHE A 88 -13.57 4.13 25.79
CA PHE A 88 -12.35 4.04 26.58
C PHE A 88 -12.72 3.92 28.06
N ILE A 89 -11.89 3.24 28.84
CA ILE A 89 -11.98 3.16 30.31
C ILE A 89 -10.70 3.77 30.88
N MET A 90 -10.84 4.53 31.96
CA MET A 90 -9.73 5.07 32.75
C MET A 90 -9.81 4.48 34.16
N VAL A 91 -8.81 3.70 34.55
CA VAL A 91 -8.67 3.13 35.90
C VAL A 91 -7.77 4.04 36.72
N LEU A 92 -8.19 4.38 37.93
CA LEU A 92 -7.47 5.22 38.89
C LEU A 92 -7.18 4.38 40.14
N THR A 93 -5.92 4.27 40.57
CA THR A 93 -5.52 3.53 41.79
C THR A 93 -4.10 3.93 42.21
N ASP A 94 -3.78 3.80 43.49
CA ASP A 94 -2.41 3.87 44.04
C ASP A 94 -1.84 2.48 44.40
N ALA A 95 -2.61 1.42 44.13
CA ALA A 95 -2.31 0.05 44.54
C ALA A 95 -1.97 -0.88 43.36
N SER A 96 -1.35 -2.01 43.70
CA SER A 96 -1.29 -3.20 42.84
C SER A 96 -2.62 -3.94 42.87
N ALA A 97 -2.91 -4.73 41.83
CA ALA A 97 -4.05 -5.64 41.82
C ALA A 97 -3.76 -6.90 42.65
N LYS A 98 -4.60 -7.19 43.64
CA LYS A 98 -4.62 -8.40 44.49
C LYS A 98 -5.04 -9.64 43.71
N ASP A 99 -5.98 -9.44 42.78
CA ASP A 99 -6.62 -10.47 41.96
C ASP A 99 -5.84 -10.82 40.68
N TYR A 100 -4.60 -10.34 40.53
CA TYR A 100 -3.71 -10.58 39.39
C TYR A 100 -3.47 -12.05 39.05
N ALA A 101 -3.56 -12.93 40.05
CA ALA A 101 -3.35 -14.38 39.91
C ALA A 101 -4.60 -15.11 39.38
N ASN A 102 -5.77 -14.46 39.34
CA ASN A 102 -7.01 -15.07 38.85
C ASN A 102 -7.03 -15.10 37.31
N THR A 103 -6.55 -16.22 36.75
CA THR A 103 -6.46 -16.44 35.31
C THR A 103 -7.80 -16.51 34.60
N ALA A 104 -8.88 -16.95 35.29
CA ALA A 104 -10.24 -16.94 34.74
C ALA A 104 -10.74 -15.50 34.55
N LEU A 105 -10.63 -14.67 35.58
CA LEU A 105 -10.96 -13.24 35.55
C LEU A 105 -10.16 -12.49 34.47
N LEU A 106 -8.86 -12.80 34.33
CA LEU A 106 -8.03 -12.21 33.28
C LEU A 106 -8.50 -12.59 31.86
N ASN A 107 -8.91 -13.84 31.65
CA ASN A 107 -9.42 -14.31 30.37
C ASN A 107 -10.77 -13.67 30.02
N ASP A 108 -11.67 -13.49 30.99
CA ASP A 108 -12.92 -12.73 30.82
C ASP A 108 -12.65 -11.29 30.40
N ILE A 109 -11.73 -10.61 31.09
CA ILE A 109 -11.29 -9.24 30.76
C ILE A 109 -10.75 -9.18 29.32
N TYR A 110 -9.86 -10.09 28.92
CA TYR A 110 -9.34 -10.16 27.56
C TYR A 110 -10.41 -10.49 26.51
N SER A 111 -11.41 -11.30 26.85
CA SER A 111 -12.57 -11.62 26.01
C SER A 111 -13.43 -10.38 25.80
N LEU A 112 -13.78 -9.66 26.87
CA LEU A 112 -14.57 -8.43 26.84
C LEU A 112 -13.88 -7.30 26.07
N ILE A 113 -12.57 -7.07 26.30
CA ILE A 113 -11.75 -6.13 25.51
C ILE A 113 -11.83 -6.46 24.02
N SER A 114 -11.64 -7.74 23.67
CA SER A 114 -11.62 -8.18 22.26
C SER A 114 -13.01 -8.11 21.60
N LYS A 115 -14.08 -8.36 22.36
CA LYS A 115 -15.49 -8.37 21.90
C LYS A 115 -16.09 -6.97 21.79
N LYS A 116 -15.72 -6.05 22.69
CA LYS A 116 -16.25 -4.67 22.72
C LYS A 116 -15.30 -3.63 22.12
N HIS A 117 -14.05 -3.98 21.78
CA HIS A 117 -13.02 -3.05 21.28
C HIS A 117 -12.76 -1.85 22.22
N ILE A 118 -12.73 -2.09 23.53
CA ILE A 118 -12.51 -1.05 24.54
C ILE A 118 -11.02 -0.81 24.76
N GLN A 119 -10.61 0.46 24.84
CA GLN A 119 -9.25 0.88 25.22
C GLN A 119 -9.15 1.15 26.72
N ILE A 120 -8.12 0.68 27.41
CA ILE A 120 -7.99 0.83 28.87
C ILE A 120 -6.72 1.62 29.20
N PHE A 121 -6.89 2.76 29.86
CA PHE A 121 -5.82 3.58 30.39
C PHE A 121 -5.76 3.42 31.91
N PHE A 122 -4.58 3.20 32.46
CA PHE A 122 -4.35 3.18 33.91
C PHE A 122 -3.63 4.46 34.30
N LEU A 123 -4.16 5.21 35.25
CA LEU A 123 -3.47 6.30 35.94
C LEU A 123 -3.09 5.79 37.33
N ILE A 124 -1.79 5.72 37.61
CA ILE A 124 -1.25 5.11 38.82
C ILE A 124 -0.42 6.15 39.58
N THR A 125 -0.86 6.49 40.80
CA THR A 125 -0.25 7.53 41.64
C THR A 125 0.77 6.95 42.63
N GLY A 126 0.43 5.84 43.27
CA GLY A 126 1.28 5.08 44.19
C GLY A 126 1.70 3.69 43.68
N LEU A 127 2.39 2.93 44.54
CA LEU A 127 2.74 1.51 44.35
C LEU A 127 2.79 0.83 45.72
N CYS A 128 2.14 -0.32 45.91
CA CYS A 128 2.21 -1.06 47.18
C CYS A 128 3.62 -1.53 47.54
N THR A 129 4.44 -1.86 46.54
CA THR A 129 5.77 -2.50 46.73
C THR A 129 6.81 -1.99 45.74
N SER A 130 6.64 -2.22 44.43
CA SER A 130 7.62 -1.84 43.40
C SER A 130 7.05 -1.91 41.97
N VAL A 131 7.76 -1.32 41.00
CA VAL A 131 7.44 -1.43 39.56
C VAL A 131 7.59 -2.89 39.05
N SER A 132 8.36 -3.73 39.74
CA SER A 132 8.51 -5.17 39.46
C SER A 132 7.35 -6.03 39.96
N ASP A 133 6.42 -5.48 40.74
CA ASP A 133 5.34 -6.23 41.37
C ASP A 133 4.40 -6.92 40.37
N PRO A 134 4.05 -8.22 40.56
CA PRO A 134 3.15 -8.93 39.66
C PRO A 134 1.76 -8.28 39.49
N GLY A 135 1.23 -7.70 40.58
CA GLY A 135 -0.06 -6.99 40.61
C GLY A 135 -0.04 -5.61 39.96
N TYR A 136 1.14 -5.00 39.79
CA TYR A 136 1.33 -3.83 38.92
C TYR A 136 1.59 -4.24 37.46
N GLN A 137 2.38 -5.30 37.23
CA GLN A 137 2.71 -5.80 35.89
C GLN A 137 1.48 -6.32 35.13
N ILE A 138 0.40 -6.70 35.81
CA ILE A 138 -0.85 -7.10 35.15
C ILE A 138 -1.55 -5.92 34.43
N TYR A 139 -1.49 -4.71 34.99
CA TYR A 139 -2.00 -3.49 34.35
C TYR A 139 -1.31 -3.22 33.01
N ARG A 140 0.02 -3.41 32.95
CA ARG A 140 0.80 -3.28 31.71
C ARG A 140 0.35 -4.30 30.65
N LYS A 141 0.09 -5.55 31.04
CA LYS A 141 -0.42 -6.60 30.13
C LYS A 141 -1.83 -6.26 29.60
N ILE A 142 -2.72 -5.76 30.45
CA ILE A 142 -4.09 -5.37 30.09
C ILE A 142 -4.12 -4.11 29.19
N ALA A 143 -3.29 -3.11 29.49
CA ALA A 143 -3.13 -1.91 28.64
C ALA A 143 -2.64 -2.29 27.23
N LEU A 144 -1.59 -3.12 27.14
CA LEU A 144 -1.07 -3.63 25.85
C LEU A 144 -2.12 -4.42 25.06
N LYS A 145 -2.93 -5.25 25.74
CA LYS A 145 -4.01 -6.04 25.10
C LYS A 145 -5.16 -5.17 24.56
N SER A 146 -5.39 -4.00 25.16
CA SER A 146 -6.46 -3.06 24.79
C SER A 146 -6.01 -1.88 23.92
N PHE A 147 -4.73 -1.83 23.52
CA PHE A 147 -4.11 -0.67 22.85
C PHE A 147 -4.17 0.64 23.65
N GLY A 148 -4.29 0.55 24.98
CA GLY A 148 -4.18 1.67 25.90
C GLY A 148 -2.75 1.84 26.46
N ASN A 149 -2.61 2.57 27.56
CA ASN A 149 -1.32 2.85 28.21
C ASN A 149 -1.43 2.82 29.74
N VAL A 150 -0.30 2.63 30.42
CA VAL A 150 -0.15 2.90 31.85
C VAL A 150 0.60 4.23 32.00
N LEU A 151 -0.02 5.18 32.69
CA LEU A 151 0.54 6.47 33.06
C LEU A 151 0.82 6.44 34.57
N GLN A 152 2.07 6.30 34.96
CA GLN A 152 2.49 6.46 36.34
C GLN A 152 2.81 7.93 36.57
N VAL A 153 2.12 8.59 37.51
CA VAL A 153 2.33 10.00 37.85
C VAL A 153 2.75 10.07 39.31
N PRO A 154 4.02 10.38 39.62
CA PRO A 154 4.45 10.48 41.01
C PRO A 154 3.76 11.68 41.68
N VAL A 155 3.26 11.50 42.90
CA VAL A 155 2.51 12.54 43.64
C VAL A 155 3.33 13.84 43.80
N SER A 156 4.66 13.77 43.80
CA SER A 156 5.55 14.94 43.81
C SER A 156 5.45 15.84 42.56
N GLN A 157 4.92 15.34 41.44
CA GLN A 157 4.60 16.15 40.24
C GLN A 157 3.17 16.72 40.27
N ILE A 158 2.34 16.33 41.25
CA ILE A 158 0.98 16.85 41.44
C ILE A 158 0.93 17.72 42.70
N GLY A 159 1.46 18.95 42.60
CA GLY A 159 1.19 20.01 43.57
C GLY A 159 2.39 20.65 44.28
N ASN A 160 3.63 20.19 44.06
CA ASN A 160 4.84 20.87 44.56
C ASN A 160 5.14 22.17 43.78
N VAL A 161 4.30 23.18 43.99
CA VAL A 161 4.44 24.53 43.46
C VAL A 161 4.38 25.53 44.61
N THR A 162 5.26 25.36 45.60
CA THR A 162 5.47 26.30 46.71
C THR A 162 6.95 26.39 47.09
N THR A 163 7.46 27.61 47.20
CA THR A 163 8.82 27.97 47.66
C THR A 163 8.72 28.90 48.89
N THR A 164 9.84 29.07 49.60
CA THR A 164 10.01 30.07 50.66
C THR A 164 10.41 31.46 50.14
N ASP A 165 10.92 31.60 48.91
CA ASP A 165 11.20 32.93 48.34
C ASP A 165 10.97 33.07 46.82
N CYS A 166 10.56 34.28 46.40
CA CYS A 166 10.23 34.58 45.01
C CYS A 166 11.46 34.73 44.10
N SER A 167 12.66 34.85 44.68
CA SER A 167 13.92 34.92 43.93
C SER A 167 14.25 33.63 43.15
N GLU A 168 13.62 32.52 43.51
CA GLU A 168 13.77 31.22 42.83
C GLU A 168 12.84 31.07 41.60
N CYS A 169 11.84 31.95 41.43
CA CYS A 169 10.89 31.85 40.33
C CYS A 169 11.54 32.19 38.97
N HIS A 170 11.04 31.56 37.90
CA HIS A 170 11.51 31.84 36.54
C HIS A 170 11.27 33.33 36.16
N PRO A 171 12.12 33.97 35.33
CA PRO A 171 11.87 35.33 34.84
C PRO A 171 10.53 35.49 34.12
N ASN A 172 10.03 34.43 33.50
CA ASN A 172 8.70 34.36 32.88
C ASN A 172 7.62 33.76 33.81
N ALA A 173 7.76 33.91 35.12
CA ALA A 173 6.78 33.53 36.13
C ALA A 173 6.33 34.71 37.01
N THR A 174 5.14 34.59 37.59
CA THR A 174 4.55 35.40 38.65
C THR A 174 4.68 34.69 39.99
N CYS A 175 4.93 35.45 41.06
CA CYS A 175 5.00 34.94 42.42
C CYS A 175 3.78 35.41 43.23
N GLU A 176 3.02 34.49 43.81
CA GLU A 176 1.83 34.80 44.63
C GLU A 176 1.93 34.15 46.01
N GLU A 177 1.37 34.78 47.06
CA GLU A 177 1.31 34.17 48.39
C GLU A 177 0.05 33.32 48.55
N TYR A 178 0.24 32.08 49.02
CA TYR A 178 -0.84 31.13 49.27
C TYR A 178 -0.61 30.39 50.60
N ALA A 179 -1.48 30.64 51.57
CA ALA A 179 -1.47 29.98 52.89
C ALA A 179 -0.10 30.00 53.62
N GLY A 180 0.61 31.14 53.56
CA GLY A 180 1.90 31.32 54.25
C GLY A 180 3.11 30.74 53.51
N ARG A 181 2.97 30.39 52.22
CA ARG A 181 4.08 30.07 51.30
C ARG A 181 3.95 30.85 50.01
N LYS A 182 5.05 31.03 49.29
CA LYS A 182 5.08 31.65 47.96
C LYS A 182 4.90 30.60 46.87
N ARG A 183 4.19 30.92 45.79
CA ARG A 183 3.94 30.07 44.62
C ARG A 183 4.45 30.77 43.37
N CYS A 184 5.38 30.15 42.67
CA CYS A 184 5.71 30.53 41.30
C CYS A 184 4.63 29.99 40.34
N SER A 185 4.29 30.74 39.29
CA SER A 185 3.32 30.36 38.26
C SER A 185 3.78 30.95 36.93
N CYS A 186 3.80 30.18 35.84
CA CYS A 186 4.23 30.73 34.55
C CYS A 186 3.26 31.83 34.06
N LYS A 187 3.80 32.91 33.50
CA LYS A 187 3.03 34.01 32.91
C LYS A 187 2.23 33.50 31.71
N ASN A 188 1.13 34.18 31.37
CA ASN A 188 0.37 33.90 30.14
C ASN A 188 1.32 33.85 28.92
N GLY A 189 1.13 32.86 28.05
CA GLY A 189 2.05 32.55 26.94
C GLY A 189 3.20 31.58 27.29
N PHE A 190 3.29 31.12 28.54
CA PHE A 190 4.34 30.19 28.98
C PHE A 190 3.77 29.03 29.82
N VAL A 191 4.35 27.84 29.65
CA VAL A 191 4.01 26.61 30.36
C VAL A 191 5.20 26.04 31.12
N GLY A 192 4.95 25.42 32.28
CA GLY A 192 5.98 24.87 33.15
C GLY A 192 5.56 24.76 34.61
N ASP A 193 6.54 24.61 35.50
CA ASP A 193 6.36 24.46 36.95
C ASP A 193 6.48 25.79 37.74
N GLY A 194 6.73 26.90 37.03
CA GLY A 194 6.96 28.23 37.63
C GLY A 194 8.44 28.53 37.95
N PHE A 195 9.30 27.51 38.03
CA PHE A 195 10.76 27.63 38.19
C PHE A 195 11.47 27.49 36.83
N HIS A 196 10.92 26.66 35.95
CA HIS A 196 11.24 26.53 34.54
C HIS A 196 9.96 26.78 33.73
N CYS A 197 9.91 27.88 32.97
CA CYS A 197 8.78 28.17 32.08
C CYS A 197 9.27 28.24 30.62
N SER A 198 8.86 27.28 29.81
CA SER A 198 9.03 27.31 28.36
C SER A 198 7.89 28.07 27.70
N ASP A 199 8.16 28.58 26.50
CA ASP A 199 7.16 29.11 25.56
C ASP A 199 6.01 28.10 25.35
N ASP A 200 4.74 28.55 25.38
CA ASP A 200 3.59 27.72 25.01
C ASP A 200 3.32 27.91 23.51
N ASP A 201 3.77 26.98 22.66
CA ASP A 201 3.55 27.05 21.21
C ASP A 201 2.06 26.88 20.88
N GLU A 202 1.31 27.99 20.89
CA GLU A 202 -0.13 27.96 20.66
C GLU A 202 -0.46 27.55 19.20
N CYS A 203 0.54 27.50 18.32
CA CYS A 203 0.43 26.99 16.95
C CYS A 203 0.69 25.48 16.83
N ALA A 204 1.22 24.80 17.86
CA ALA A 204 1.43 23.36 17.87
C ALA A 204 0.12 22.56 17.77
N TYR A 205 -0.99 23.15 18.22
CA TYR A 205 -2.34 22.58 18.18
C TYR A 205 -3.36 23.57 17.61
N SER A 206 -4.42 23.05 16.99
CA SER A 206 -5.43 23.85 16.28
C SER A 206 -6.55 24.41 17.18
N TRP A 207 -6.41 24.30 18.50
CA TRP A 207 -7.40 24.71 19.51
C TRP A 207 -6.82 25.59 20.62
N THR A 208 -5.52 25.89 20.56
CA THR A 208 -4.78 26.76 21.48
C THR A 208 -4.74 28.21 20.96
N ASN A 209 -4.80 28.40 19.64
CA ASN A 209 -4.90 29.70 18.99
C ASN A 209 -6.30 29.94 18.40
N THR A 210 -6.62 31.21 18.11
CA THR A 210 -7.87 31.64 17.45
C THR A 210 -7.71 31.89 15.93
N CYS A 211 -6.57 31.52 15.33
CA CYS A 211 -6.27 31.84 13.94
C CYS A 211 -7.13 31.06 12.94
N ARG A 212 -7.85 31.77 12.07
CA ARG A 212 -8.52 31.17 10.90
C ARG A 212 -7.54 30.74 9.79
N GLY A 213 -6.40 31.43 9.69
CA GLY A 213 -5.42 31.26 8.60
C GLY A 213 -4.26 30.33 8.94
N LYS A 214 -3.07 30.91 9.01
CA LYS A 214 -1.77 30.33 9.36
C LYS A 214 -1.31 30.97 10.69
N CYS A 215 -1.16 30.16 11.72
CA CYS A 215 -0.55 30.56 12.99
C CYS A 215 0.99 30.59 12.84
N VAL A 216 1.65 31.58 13.45
CA VAL A 216 3.11 31.67 13.59
C VAL A 216 3.42 32.03 15.05
N ASN A 217 4.07 31.10 15.74
CA ASN A 217 4.40 31.24 17.16
C ASN A 217 5.47 32.30 17.39
N THR A 218 5.40 33.01 18.51
CA THR A 218 6.33 34.06 18.95
C THR A 218 6.55 33.95 20.46
N LEU A 219 7.60 34.56 21.01
CA LEU A 219 7.94 34.35 22.43
C LEU A 219 6.86 34.94 23.35
N GLY A 220 6.06 34.07 23.99
CA GLY A 220 4.95 34.40 24.87
C GLY A 220 3.62 34.74 24.17
N SER A 221 3.47 34.48 22.87
CA SER A 221 2.20 34.69 22.14
C SER A 221 2.24 34.14 20.70
N TYR A 222 1.14 34.24 19.95
CA TYR A 222 1.09 33.90 18.54
C TYR A 222 0.64 35.05 17.64
N SER A 223 1.08 35.00 16.38
CA SER A 223 0.57 35.85 15.31
C SER A 223 -0.24 35.02 14.30
N CYS A 224 -1.34 35.60 13.82
CA CYS A 224 -2.14 35.04 12.74
C CYS A 224 -1.86 35.81 11.44
N GLY A 225 -1.63 35.09 10.34
CA GLY A 225 -1.73 35.65 8.99
C GLY A 225 -2.56 34.75 8.08
N CYS A 226 -2.95 35.22 6.90
CA CYS A 226 -3.70 34.36 5.97
C CYS A 226 -2.84 33.25 5.33
N ARG A 227 -3.52 32.25 4.77
CA ARG A 227 -2.89 31.19 3.98
C ARG A 227 -2.63 31.72 2.56
N SER A 228 -1.65 31.15 1.86
CA SER A 228 -1.49 31.38 0.42
C SER A 228 -2.81 31.11 -0.32
N GLY A 229 -3.16 31.97 -1.29
CA GLY A 229 -4.48 31.99 -1.94
C GLY A 229 -5.55 32.82 -1.21
N TYR A 230 -5.23 33.44 -0.07
CA TYR A 230 -6.16 34.31 0.68
C TYR A 230 -5.51 35.65 1.02
N ARG A 231 -6.30 36.73 0.98
CA ARG A 231 -5.92 38.07 1.46
C ARG A 231 -6.57 38.37 2.80
N GLU A 232 -5.88 39.19 3.60
CA GLU A 232 -6.39 39.68 4.87
C GLU A 232 -7.45 40.76 4.66
N THR A 233 -8.47 40.73 5.51
CA THR A 233 -9.45 41.79 5.70
C THR A 233 -9.63 42.04 7.20
N ILE A 234 -10.33 43.11 7.57
CA ILE A 234 -10.47 43.57 8.97
C ILE A 234 -11.02 42.46 9.91
N THR A 235 -11.76 41.47 9.38
CA THR A 235 -12.40 40.41 10.19
C THR A 235 -12.19 38.98 9.69
N ASP A 236 -11.61 38.75 8.50
CA ASP A 236 -11.46 37.38 7.96
C ASP A 236 -10.39 37.24 6.85
N CYS A 237 -10.02 35.99 6.54
CA CYS A 237 -9.25 35.63 5.35
C CYS A 237 -10.18 35.42 4.14
N VAL A 238 -10.10 36.31 3.16
CA VAL A 238 -10.95 36.24 1.95
C VAL A 238 -10.16 35.65 0.78
N ASP A 239 -10.79 34.72 0.08
CA ASP A 239 -10.30 34.04 -1.12
C ASP A 239 -9.81 35.03 -2.19
N ILE A 240 -8.61 34.80 -2.74
CA ILE A 240 -8.10 35.55 -3.90
C ILE A 240 -8.58 34.82 -5.16
N ASP A 241 -9.51 35.42 -5.89
CA ASP A 241 -9.89 34.90 -7.21
C ASP A 241 -8.78 35.19 -8.22
N GLU A 242 -7.91 34.21 -8.41
CA GLU A 242 -6.80 34.29 -9.35
C GLU A 242 -7.25 34.20 -10.83
N CYS A 243 -8.51 33.86 -11.10
CA CYS A 243 -9.10 33.91 -12.45
C CYS A 243 -9.66 35.30 -12.81
N SER A 244 -9.85 36.20 -11.83
CA SER A 244 -10.33 37.58 -12.07
C SER A 244 -9.28 38.51 -12.69
N ASP A 245 -7.97 38.18 -12.64
CA ASP A 245 -6.90 38.90 -13.37
C ASP A 245 -5.94 37.86 -14.01
N PRO A 246 -5.71 37.90 -15.34
CA PRO A 246 -4.73 37.06 -16.04
C PRO A 246 -3.29 37.08 -15.47
N LYS A 247 -2.93 38.07 -14.64
CA LYS A 247 -1.62 38.16 -13.97
C LYS A 247 -1.52 37.33 -12.69
N LEU A 248 -2.65 36.89 -12.12
CA LEU A 248 -2.69 36.14 -10.86
C LEU A 248 -2.69 34.62 -11.08
N ASN A 249 -3.10 34.16 -12.26
CA ASN A 249 -2.99 32.77 -12.70
C ASN A 249 -1.90 32.59 -13.77
N ASN A 250 -1.60 31.35 -14.13
CA ASN A 250 -0.78 31.02 -15.30
C ASN A 250 -1.42 29.92 -16.17
N CYS A 251 -2.75 29.97 -16.32
CA CYS A 251 -3.43 29.10 -17.27
C CYS A 251 -2.97 29.39 -18.70
N HIS A 252 -3.03 28.37 -19.57
CA HIS A 252 -2.75 28.53 -20.99
C HIS A 252 -3.73 29.54 -21.61
N SER A 253 -3.33 30.27 -22.64
CA SER A 253 -4.19 31.26 -23.32
C SER A 253 -5.47 30.67 -23.93
N LEU A 254 -5.48 29.35 -24.16
CA LEU A 254 -6.66 28.59 -24.63
C LEU A 254 -7.45 27.90 -23.50
N ALA A 255 -6.94 27.86 -22.27
CA ALA A 255 -7.52 27.09 -21.18
C ALA A 255 -8.55 27.90 -20.38
N THR A 256 -9.62 27.23 -19.94
CA THR A 256 -10.58 27.79 -19.00
C THR A 256 -9.98 27.80 -17.60
N CYS A 257 -9.84 28.98 -17.00
CA CYS A 257 -9.54 29.15 -15.57
C CYS A 257 -10.83 28.89 -14.75
N THR A 258 -10.70 28.25 -13.59
CA THR A 258 -11.81 28.07 -12.64
C THR A 258 -11.28 28.22 -11.22
N ASN A 259 -11.74 29.27 -10.52
CA ASN A 259 -11.31 29.56 -9.15
C ASN A 259 -11.82 28.51 -8.16
N THR A 260 -11.02 28.19 -7.14
CA THR A 260 -11.40 27.33 -6.01
C THR A 260 -10.82 27.89 -4.71
N LYS A 261 -11.36 27.50 -3.56
CA LYS A 261 -11.02 28.14 -2.27
C LYS A 261 -9.53 27.97 -1.88
N GLY A 262 -8.73 29.00 -2.15
CA GLY A 262 -7.29 29.09 -1.93
C GLY A 262 -6.40 28.65 -3.10
N SER A 263 -6.96 28.47 -4.31
CA SER A 263 -6.21 28.20 -5.56
C SER A 263 -7.15 28.11 -6.76
N TYR A 264 -6.77 28.70 -7.88
CA TYR A 264 -7.34 28.38 -9.20
C TYR A 264 -6.99 26.96 -9.70
N SER A 265 -7.76 26.53 -10.70
CA SER A 265 -7.51 25.39 -11.57
C SER A 265 -7.62 25.81 -13.03
N CYS A 266 -6.97 25.09 -13.94
CA CYS A 266 -6.99 25.34 -15.39
C CYS A 266 -7.42 24.08 -16.13
N SER A 267 -8.17 24.21 -17.23
CA SER A 267 -8.59 23.07 -18.05
C SER A 267 -8.52 23.39 -19.55
N CYS A 268 -7.91 22.51 -20.34
CA CYS A 268 -7.87 22.65 -21.80
C CYS A 268 -9.27 22.48 -22.43
N PRO A 269 -9.57 23.21 -23.53
CA PRO A 269 -10.85 23.12 -24.22
C PRO A 269 -10.98 21.81 -25.00
N TYR A 270 -12.20 21.50 -25.45
CA TYR A 270 -12.47 20.27 -26.20
C TYR A 270 -11.59 20.16 -27.46
N GLY A 271 -11.00 18.99 -27.68
CA GLY A 271 -10.02 18.72 -28.75
C GLY A 271 -8.55 18.93 -28.35
N TYR A 272 -8.29 19.65 -27.25
CA TYR A 272 -6.94 19.90 -26.72
C TYR A 272 -6.66 19.06 -25.47
N TYR A 273 -5.39 18.76 -25.23
CA TYR A 273 -4.91 17.91 -24.15
C TYR A 273 -3.75 18.60 -23.42
N GLY A 274 -3.64 18.40 -22.11
CA GLY A 274 -2.59 19.01 -21.29
C GLY A 274 -3.01 19.16 -19.82
N ASP A 275 -2.27 19.98 -19.08
CA ASP A 275 -2.52 20.30 -17.67
C ASP A 275 -3.33 21.61 -17.48
N GLY A 276 -3.76 22.24 -18.58
CA GLY A 276 -4.43 23.54 -18.57
C GLY A 276 -3.47 24.73 -18.43
N ARG A 277 -2.18 24.51 -18.20
CA ARG A 277 -1.11 25.52 -18.26
C ARG A 277 -0.34 25.40 -19.59
N HIS A 278 -0.33 24.21 -20.16
CA HIS A 278 -0.04 23.89 -21.57
C HIS A 278 -1.25 23.14 -22.17
N CYS A 279 -1.59 23.40 -23.43
CA CYS A 279 -2.68 22.73 -24.14
C CYS A 279 -2.34 22.48 -25.62
N GLU A 280 -2.28 21.21 -26.01
CA GLU A 280 -1.76 20.73 -27.30
C GLU A 280 -2.80 19.88 -28.05
N THR A 281 -2.67 19.77 -29.37
CA THR A 281 -3.61 19.03 -30.25
C THR A 281 -3.22 17.57 -30.44
N ASN A 282 -4.20 16.68 -30.64
CA ASN A 282 -3.96 15.25 -30.86
C ASN A 282 -3.19 14.92 -32.16
N GLU A 283 -1.94 14.53 -32.01
CA GLU A 283 -0.96 14.22 -33.05
C GLU A 283 -1.32 12.93 -33.81
N CYS A 284 -1.82 11.91 -33.10
CA CYS A 284 -2.27 10.66 -33.73
C CYS A 284 -3.46 10.83 -34.68
N THR A 285 -4.19 11.95 -34.63
CA THR A 285 -5.24 12.30 -35.61
C THR A 285 -4.74 13.16 -36.78
N THR A 286 -3.45 13.54 -36.80
CA THR A 286 -2.83 14.34 -37.88
C THR A 286 -1.93 13.53 -38.82
N GLY A 287 -1.99 12.18 -38.75
CA GLY A 287 -1.34 11.29 -39.73
C GLY A 287 0.18 11.11 -39.58
N VAL A 288 0.77 11.52 -38.46
CA VAL A 288 2.23 11.63 -38.26
C VAL A 288 3.01 10.31 -38.45
N CYS A 289 2.35 9.16 -38.28
CA CYS A 289 2.98 7.84 -38.48
C CYS A 289 2.97 7.33 -39.93
N GLY A 290 2.46 8.11 -40.90
CA GLY A 290 2.28 7.66 -42.28
C GLY A 290 1.16 6.61 -42.41
N GLN A 291 1.14 5.89 -43.53
CA GLN A 291 0.08 4.91 -43.83
C GLN A 291 0.38 3.49 -43.33
N ASP A 292 1.63 3.18 -42.97
CA ASP A 292 2.08 1.82 -42.62
C ASP A 292 2.18 1.52 -41.12
N MET A 293 2.19 2.53 -40.26
CA MET A 293 2.43 2.39 -38.82
C MET A 293 1.26 2.88 -37.98
N ASP A 294 0.96 2.17 -36.90
CA ASP A 294 -0.09 2.56 -35.95
C ASP A 294 0.45 3.54 -34.89
N CYS A 295 -0.39 4.48 -34.46
CA CYS A 295 -0.04 5.53 -33.51
C CYS A 295 -0.63 5.25 -32.12
N ILE A 296 0.23 5.09 -31.11
CA ILE A 296 -0.18 4.97 -29.71
C ILE A 296 0.31 6.15 -28.87
N LYS A 297 -0.62 6.80 -28.16
CA LYS A 297 -0.31 7.84 -27.18
C LYS A 297 0.42 7.25 -25.97
N HIS A 298 1.47 7.93 -25.52
CA HIS A 298 2.23 7.57 -24.33
C HIS A 298 2.70 8.82 -23.57
N ARG A 299 1.92 9.22 -22.54
CA ARG A 299 2.29 10.24 -21.53
C ARG A 299 2.76 11.61 -22.09
N GLY A 300 1.95 12.26 -22.93
CA GLY A 300 2.32 13.56 -23.54
C GLY A 300 3.29 13.42 -24.72
N SER A 301 3.22 12.28 -25.42
CA SER A 301 3.94 12.00 -26.66
C SER A 301 3.22 10.86 -27.39
N PHE A 302 3.65 10.56 -28.61
CA PHE A 302 3.14 9.46 -29.44
C PHE A 302 4.29 8.53 -29.86
N ASN A 303 4.01 7.25 -30.02
CA ASN A 303 4.92 6.28 -30.61
C ASN A 303 4.26 5.62 -31.83
N CYS A 304 4.94 5.68 -32.97
CA CYS A 304 4.61 4.90 -34.16
C CYS A 304 5.19 3.49 -34.04
N PHE A 305 4.50 2.47 -34.54
CA PHE A 305 5.04 1.11 -34.67
C PHE A 305 4.37 0.33 -35.81
N ASP A 306 5.09 -0.62 -36.40
CA ASP A 306 4.49 -1.55 -37.36
C ASP A 306 3.71 -2.66 -36.64
N PRO A 307 2.39 -2.82 -36.88
CA PRO A 307 1.60 -3.90 -36.29
C PRO A 307 2.03 -5.30 -36.76
N CYS A 308 2.71 -5.44 -37.90
CA CYS A 308 3.33 -6.70 -38.34
C CYS A 308 4.45 -7.17 -37.40
N LEU A 309 5.12 -6.25 -36.69
CA LEU A 309 6.17 -6.59 -35.71
C LEU A 309 5.62 -6.70 -34.27
N LYS A 310 4.38 -6.29 -34.02
CA LYS A 310 3.84 -6.09 -32.66
C LYS A 310 2.35 -6.42 -32.58
N HIS A 311 2.02 -7.69 -32.80
CA HIS A 311 0.68 -8.26 -32.73
C HIS A 311 0.57 -9.34 -31.62
N THR A 312 -0.65 -9.67 -31.21
CA THR A 312 -0.94 -10.86 -30.37
C THR A 312 -1.52 -12.00 -31.22
N ALA A 313 -1.04 -13.23 -31.06
CA ALA A 313 -1.60 -14.37 -31.79
C ALA A 313 -2.97 -14.80 -31.23
N LEU A 314 -3.91 -15.14 -32.12
CA LEU A 314 -5.19 -15.78 -31.81
C LEU A 314 -5.23 -17.16 -32.46
N ASN A 315 -5.20 -18.21 -31.63
CA ASN A 315 -5.06 -19.61 -32.05
C ASN A 315 -6.25 -20.50 -31.70
N GLY A 316 -7.41 -19.91 -31.37
CA GLY A 316 -8.61 -20.64 -30.95
C GLY A 316 -9.28 -21.34 -32.14
N PRO A 317 -9.29 -22.69 -32.23
CA PRO A 317 -9.79 -23.39 -33.42
C PRO A 317 -11.29 -23.22 -33.65
N TRP A 318 -12.04 -23.00 -32.56
CA TRP A 318 -13.48 -22.75 -32.55
C TRP A 318 -13.92 -21.59 -33.45
N ARG A 319 -13.00 -20.68 -33.83
CA ARG A 319 -13.27 -19.55 -34.73
C ARG A 319 -13.54 -19.93 -36.19
N SER A 320 -13.16 -21.13 -36.61
CA SER A 320 -13.46 -21.62 -37.96
C SER A 320 -14.97 -21.55 -38.24
N THR A 321 -15.35 -21.06 -39.41
CA THR A 321 -16.75 -21.10 -39.88
C THR A 321 -17.34 -22.52 -39.91
N ASP A 322 -16.52 -23.56 -39.94
CA ASP A 322 -16.97 -24.97 -39.90
C ASP A 322 -17.41 -25.42 -38.50
N ASN A 323 -17.00 -24.73 -37.43
CA ASN A 323 -17.32 -25.07 -36.05
C ASN A 323 -18.65 -24.46 -35.59
N SER A 324 -19.37 -25.16 -34.71
CA SER A 324 -20.65 -24.71 -34.15
C SER A 324 -20.91 -25.33 -32.77
N GLY A 325 -21.96 -24.87 -32.06
CA GLY A 325 -22.50 -25.51 -30.86
C GLY A 325 -22.00 -24.99 -29.49
N ASP A 326 -20.95 -24.17 -29.46
CA ASP A 326 -20.51 -23.42 -28.28
C ASP A 326 -20.90 -21.93 -28.43
N SER A 327 -20.83 -21.14 -27.34
CA SER A 327 -21.13 -19.69 -27.35
C SER A 327 -19.95 -18.86 -26.78
N TYR A 328 -18.91 -18.68 -27.62
CA TYR A 328 -17.74 -17.84 -27.31
C TYR A 328 -17.97 -16.36 -27.67
N CYS A 329 -17.14 -15.46 -27.13
CA CYS A 329 -17.17 -14.02 -27.42
C CYS A 329 -15.81 -13.33 -27.24
N ASP A 330 -15.62 -12.20 -27.92
CA ASP A 330 -14.37 -11.40 -27.93
C ASP A 330 -14.49 -10.06 -27.18
N LYS A 331 -15.25 -10.06 -26.08
CA LYS A 331 -15.51 -8.88 -25.24
C LYS A 331 -14.25 -8.30 -24.56
N ASP A 332 -13.18 -9.08 -24.46
CA ASP A 332 -11.87 -8.72 -23.93
C ASP A 332 -10.88 -8.20 -25.01
N LYS A 333 -11.11 -8.50 -26.30
CA LYS A 333 -10.13 -8.24 -27.37
C LYS A 333 -10.05 -6.76 -27.72
N SER A 334 -8.83 -6.20 -27.67
CA SER A 334 -8.57 -4.80 -28.02
C SER A 334 -7.11 -4.62 -28.40
N GLY A 335 -6.85 -4.30 -29.67
CA GLY A 335 -5.49 -4.11 -30.21
C GLY A 335 -5.23 -4.95 -31.46
N TRP A 336 -3.95 -5.06 -31.86
CA TRP A 336 -3.55 -5.81 -33.05
C TRP A 336 -3.41 -7.30 -32.77
N TYR A 337 -4.06 -8.10 -33.60
CA TYR A 337 -4.05 -9.56 -33.55
C TYR A 337 -3.70 -10.19 -34.90
N ARG A 338 -3.14 -11.40 -34.87
CA ARG A 338 -2.92 -12.28 -36.03
C ARG A 338 -3.61 -13.61 -35.77
N PHE A 339 -4.48 -14.07 -36.68
CA PHE A 339 -5.08 -15.40 -36.58
C PHE A 339 -4.08 -16.47 -37.03
N ILE A 340 -4.01 -17.59 -36.31
CA ILE A 340 -3.09 -18.72 -36.59
C ILE A 340 -3.74 -20.08 -36.27
N GLY A 341 -3.22 -21.13 -36.89
CA GLY A 341 -3.58 -22.52 -36.60
C GLY A 341 -4.86 -23.00 -37.29
N ALA A 342 -5.34 -24.18 -36.88
CA ALA A 342 -6.38 -24.93 -37.59
C ALA A 342 -7.79 -24.28 -37.63
N GLY A 343 -7.99 -23.12 -37.01
CA GLY A 343 -9.21 -22.33 -37.17
C GLY A 343 -9.28 -21.55 -38.50
N GLY A 344 -8.14 -21.36 -39.18
CA GLY A 344 -7.98 -20.41 -40.29
C GLY A 344 -7.08 -19.24 -39.91
N ILE A 345 -6.44 -18.62 -40.91
CA ILE A 345 -5.44 -17.55 -40.74
C ILE A 345 -5.93 -16.16 -41.15
N ARG A 346 -7.13 -16.06 -41.73
CA ARG A 346 -7.81 -14.80 -42.07
C ARG A 346 -9.27 -14.80 -41.65
N MET A 347 -9.86 -13.60 -41.54
CA MET A 347 -11.31 -13.46 -41.39
C MET A 347 -12.02 -13.81 -42.72
N PRO A 348 -13.29 -14.26 -42.70
CA PRO A 348 -14.05 -14.44 -43.92
C PRO A 348 -14.47 -13.09 -44.53
N GLU A 349 -14.33 -12.94 -45.85
CA GLU A 349 -14.79 -11.77 -46.64
C GLU A 349 -16.28 -11.83 -47.02
N LYS A 350 -16.99 -12.87 -46.55
CA LYS A 350 -18.40 -13.15 -46.87
C LYS A 350 -19.19 -13.34 -45.59
N CYS A 351 -20.49 -13.06 -45.66
CA CYS A 351 -21.40 -13.21 -44.53
C CYS A 351 -21.38 -14.64 -43.97
N VAL A 352 -21.17 -14.72 -42.66
CA VAL A 352 -21.22 -15.95 -41.87
C VAL A 352 -22.57 -16.01 -41.16
N THR A 353 -23.32 -17.10 -41.35
CA THR A 353 -24.61 -17.34 -40.69
C THR A 353 -24.43 -17.62 -39.19
N GLY A 354 -25.45 -17.28 -38.38
CA GLY A 354 -25.43 -17.52 -36.93
C GLY A 354 -25.23 -19.00 -36.56
N GLN A 355 -24.63 -19.25 -35.39
CA GLN A 355 -24.18 -20.55 -34.87
C GLN A 355 -22.89 -21.11 -35.49
N ASN A 356 -22.44 -20.63 -36.65
CA ASN A 356 -21.09 -20.89 -37.15
C ASN A 356 -20.03 -20.18 -36.29
N CYS A 357 -18.77 -20.63 -36.33
CA CYS A 357 -17.66 -20.04 -35.54
C CYS A 357 -17.89 -20.12 -34.02
N SER A 358 -18.70 -21.09 -33.57
CA SER A 358 -19.02 -21.34 -32.16
C SER A 358 -19.44 -20.06 -31.40
N THR A 359 -20.31 -19.28 -32.03
CA THR A 359 -20.87 -18.03 -31.49
C THR A 359 -22.23 -17.74 -32.13
N GLU A 360 -23.13 -17.07 -31.42
CA GLU A 360 -24.52 -16.88 -31.92
C GLU A 360 -24.61 -15.69 -32.89
N ALA A 361 -23.71 -14.69 -32.77
CA ALA A 361 -23.60 -13.53 -33.65
C ALA A 361 -22.16 -13.39 -34.23
N PRO A 362 -21.81 -14.21 -35.24
CA PRO A 362 -20.46 -14.28 -35.81
C PRO A 362 -20.08 -13.01 -36.60
N ILE A 363 -18.82 -12.58 -36.45
CA ILE A 363 -18.27 -11.39 -37.11
C ILE A 363 -17.36 -11.78 -38.29
N TRP A 364 -17.66 -11.21 -39.45
CA TRP A 364 -16.92 -11.31 -40.72
C TRP A 364 -16.47 -9.91 -41.18
N ILE A 365 -15.63 -9.79 -42.23
CA ILE A 365 -15.26 -8.48 -42.80
C ILE A 365 -16.00 -8.18 -44.10
N ASN A 366 -16.65 -7.02 -44.17
CA ASN A 366 -17.29 -6.51 -45.38
C ASN A 366 -16.28 -5.70 -46.20
N GLY A 367 -15.70 -6.36 -47.20
CA GLY A 367 -14.62 -5.85 -48.05
C GLY A 367 -13.41 -6.80 -48.04
N SER A 368 -12.61 -6.76 -49.11
CA SER A 368 -11.46 -7.66 -49.27
C SER A 368 -10.23 -7.24 -48.48
N HIS A 369 -9.37 -8.21 -48.17
CA HIS A 369 -8.11 -7.96 -47.47
C HIS A 369 -7.16 -7.08 -48.32
N PRO A 370 -6.32 -6.25 -47.67
CA PRO A 370 -5.29 -5.49 -48.38
C PRO A 370 -4.24 -6.41 -49.01
N SER A 371 -3.59 -5.92 -50.06
CA SER A 371 -2.33 -6.47 -50.56
C SER A 371 -1.12 -5.82 -49.86
N PRO A 372 0.07 -6.47 -49.87
CA PRO A 372 1.30 -5.84 -49.39
C PRO A 372 1.54 -4.49 -50.09
N GLY A 373 1.84 -3.45 -49.32
CA GLY A 373 2.01 -2.08 -49.82
C GLY A 373 0.75 -1.20 -49.81
N ASN A 374 -0.44 -1.70 -49.43
CA ASN A 374 -1.61 -0.85 -49.18
C ASN A 374 -1.62 -0.17 -47.79
N GLY A 375 -0.60 -0.40 -46.95
CA GLY A 375 -0.55 0.11 -45.58
C GLY A 375 -1.65 -0.45 -44.68
N ILE A 376 -2.07 0.36 -43.71
CA ILE A 376 -3.18 0.09 -42.79
C ILE A 376 -4.47 0.62 -43.43
N ILE A 377 -5.33 -0.28 -43.91
CA ILE A 377 -6.67 0.06 -44.39
C ILE A 377 -7.73 -0.06 -43.29
N ASN A 378 -8.82 0.69 -43.42
CA ASN A 378 -9.99 0.56 -42.56
C ASN A 378 -11.08 -0.24 -43.28
N LEU A 379 -11.55 -1.32 -42.68
CA LEU A 379 -12.68 -2.12 -43.16
C LEU A 379 -13.82 -2.12 -42.12
N THR A 380 -15.01 -2.51 -42.56
CA THR A 380 -16.16 -2.70 -41.68
C THR A 380 -16.27 -4.18 -41.32
N ALA A 381 -16.14 -4.51 -40.03
CA ALA A 381 -16.45 -5.84 -39.53
C ALA A 381 -17.95 -5.89 -39.15
N CYS A 382 -18.69 -6.82 -39.77
CA CYS A 382 -20.14 -6.98 -39.64
C CYS A 382 -20.47 -8.22 -38.82
N ALA A 383 -21.45 -8.13 -37.92
CA ALA A 383 -22.01 -9.27 -37.18
C ALA A 383 -23.37 -9.67 -37.76
N TYR A 384 -23.55 -10.97 -38.01
CA TYR A 384 -24.86 -11.53 -38.39
C TYR A 384 -25.80 -11.60 -37.19
N TYR A 385 -27.05 -11.17 -37.34
CA TYR A 385 -28.13 -11.42 -36.37
C TYR A 385 -29.50 -11.30 -37.03
N ASN A 386 -30.44 -12.18 -36.70
CA ASN A 386 -31.82 -12.19 -37.22
C ASN A 386 -31.93 -12.01 -38.75
N GLU A 387 -31.22 -12.86 -39.52
CA GLU A 387 -31.16 -12.86 -40.99
C GLU A 387 -30.49 -11.63 -41.64
N ASP A 388 -30.14 -10.60 -40.87
CA ASP A 388 -29.32 -9.48 -41.32
C ASP A 388 -27.82 -9.76 -41.09
N CYS A 389 -27.07 -9.81 -42.20
CA CYS A 389 -25.63 -10.02 -42.25
C CYS A 389 -24.77 -8.90 -41.61
N CYS A 390 -25.32 -7.71 -41.36
CA CYS A 390 -24.59 -6.60 -40.73
C CYS A 390 -25.43 -5.84 -39.69
N HIS A 391 -26.30 -6.54 -38.95
CA HIS A 391 -27.14 -5.98 -37.88
C HIS A 391 -26.33 -5.19 -36.82
N TRP A 392 -25.05 -5.53 -36.63
CA TRP A 392 -24.11 -4.69 -35.90
C TRP A 392 -22.78 -4.60 -36.64
N SER A 393 -22.14 -3.43 -36.60
CA SER A 393 -20.87 -3.18 -37.27
C SER A 393 -19.86 -2.49 -36.36
N THR A 394 -18.58 -2.80 -36.54
CA THR A 394 -17.45 -2.00 -36.02
C THR A 394 -16.44 -1.74 -37.12
N ALA A 395 -15.76 -0.59 -37.06
CA ALA A 395 -14.52 -0.43 -37.80
C ALA A 395 -13.46 -1.43 -37.29
N VAL A 396 -12.70 -2.00 -38.22
CA VAL A 396 -11.51 -2.82 -37.97
C VAL A 396 -10.39 -2.31 -38.87
N GLN A 397 -9.17 -2.20 -38.36
CA GLN A 397 -8.01 -1.83 -39.21
C GLN A 397 -7.26 -3.09 -39.63
N VAL A 398 -6.87 -3.21 -40.90
CA VAL A 398 -6.19 -4.39 -41.44
C VAL A 398 -4.92 -3.96 -42.19
N LYS A 399 -3.81 -4.68 -41.98
CA LYS A 399 -2.57 -4.53 -42.75
C LYS A 399 -2.13 -5.89 -43.28
N ALA A 400 -1.63 -5.92 -44.52
CA ALA A 400 -0.93 -7.06 -45.10
C ALA A 400 0.56 -6.97 -44.77
N CYS A 401 1.13 -8.06 -44.26
CA CYS A 401 2.52 -8.14 -43.86
C CYS A 401 3.36 -8.86 -44.92
N PRO A 402 4.68 -8.59 -45.04
CA PRO A 402 5.50 -9.08 -46.16
C PRO A 402 5.54 -10.60 -46.36
N VAL A 403 5.26 -11.39 -45.32
CA VAL A 403 5.27 -12.87 -45.36
C VAL A 403 3.86 -13.45 -45.55
N GLY A 404 3.03 -12.82 -46.38
CA GLY A 404 1.73 -13.35 -46.85
C GLY A 404 0.59 -13.41 -45.82
N TYR A 405 0.79 -12.91 -44.61
CA TYR A 405 -0.21 -12.92 -43.52
C TYR A 405 -0.76 -11.52 -43.23
N HIS A 406 -1.90 -11.47 -42.54
CA HIS A 406 -2.59 -10.23 -42.20
C HIS A 406 -2.69 -10.02 -40.68
N VAL A 407 -2.74 -8.75 -40.28
CA VAL A 407 -2.96 -8.31 -38.90
C VAL A 407 -4.20 -7.43 -38.80
N TYR A 408 -4.94 -7.58 -37.71
CA TYR A 408 -6.28 -7.01 -37.52
C TYR A 408 -6.34 -6.27 -36.19
N LYS A 409 -6.71 -4.98 -36.21
CA LYS A 409 -6.90 -4.16 -35.02
C LYS A 409 -8.33 -4.33 -34.52
N LEU A 410 -8.54 -5.37 -33.71
CA LEU A 410 -9.86 -5.77 -33.22
C LEU A 410 -10.34 -4.85 -32.09
N SER A 411 -11.65 -4.59 -32.08
CA SER A 411 -12.37 -3.82 -31.06
C SER A 411 -13.19 -4.72 -30.14
N ARG A 412 -13.40 -4.31 -28.88
CA ARG A 412 -14.18 -5.10 -27.91
C ARG A 412 -15.63 -5.19 -28.33
N THR A 413 -16.17 -6.42 -28.39
CA THR A 413 -17.58 -6.61 -28.71
C THR A 413 -18.47 -6.19 -27.52
N PRO A 414 -19.59 -5.48 -27.75
CA PRO A 414 -20.39 -4.88 -26.67
C PRO A 414 -21.10 -5.94 -25.82
N LYS A 415 -21.54 -7.02 -26.46
CA LYS A 415 -22.23 -8.17 -25.87
C LYS A 415 -21.43 -9.43 -26.18
N CYS A 416 -21.43 -10.39 -25.25
CA CYS A 416 -21.40 -11.79 -25.66
C CYS A 416 -22.85 -12.12 -26.09
N PRO A 417 -23.08 -12.83 -27.20
CA PRO A 417 -22.16 -13.71 -27.91
C PRO A 417 -21.72 -13.17 -29.30
N LEU A 418 -20.83 -12.18 -29.33
CA LEU A 418 -20.18 -11.71 -30.56
C LEU A 418 -18.68 -12.07 -30.54
N ALA A 419 -18.21 -12.77 -31.58
CA ALA A 419 -16.82 -13.17 -31.77
C ALA A 419 -16.32 -12.99 -33.22
N TYR A 420 -15.02 -12.77 -33.39
CA TYR A 420 -14.36 -12.64 -34.70
C TYR A 420 -13.99 -14.02 -35.27
N CYS A 421 -14.53 -14.32 -36.44
CA CYS A 421 -14.44 -15.62 -37.07
C CYS A 421 -13.28 -15.72 -38.06
N THR A 422 -12.90 -16.95 -38.40
CA THR A 422 -11.82 -17.25 -39.34
C THR A 422 -12.28 -18.20 -40.44
N ASP A 423 -11.79 -17.97 -41.64
CA ASP A 423 -12.09 -18.80 -42.81
C ASP A 423 -11.09 -19.98 -42.87
N PRO A 424 -11.52 -21.25 -42.75
CA PRO A 424 -10.63 -22.41 -42.79
C PRO A 424 -10.01 -22.63 -44.17
N SER A 425 -10.65 -22.16 -45.25
CA SER A 425 -10.10 -22.29 -46.61
C SER A 425 -8.81 -21.49 -46.81
N SER A 426 -8.57 -20.45 -45.99
CA SER A 426 -7.32 -19.68 -45.96
C SER A 426 -6.07 -20.52 -45.63
N LEU A 427 -6.23 -21.74 -45.08
CA LEU A 427 -5.14 -22.69 -44.87
C LEU A 427 -4.63 -23.34 -46.16
N ASN A 428 -5.42 -23.30 -47.25
CA ASN A 428 -5.07 -23.86 -48.55
C ASN A 428 -4.39 -22.84 -49.49
N GLU A 429 -4.28 -21.57 -49.08
CA GLU A 429 -3.47 -20.59 -49.79
C GLU A 429 -1.97 -20.94 -49.71
N PRO A 430 -1.18 -20.64 -50.77
CA PRO A 430 0.23 -21.02 -50.84
C PRO A 430 1.08 -20.20 -49.85
N CYS A 431 1.16 -20.65 -48.60
CA CYS A 431 2.04 -20.10 -47.58
C CYS A 431 3.51 -20.46 -47.87
N PRO A 432 4.41 -19.48 -48.05
CA PRO A 432 5.85 -19.74 -48.03
C PRO A 432 6.32 -19.90 -46.57
N CYS A 433 6.86 -21.08 -46.23
CA CYS A 433 7.61 -21.25 -44.99
C CYS A 433 8.93 -20.43 -45.06
N THR A 434 9.45 -19.99 -43.92
CA THR A 434 10.74 -19.28 -43.88
C THR A 434 11.92 -20.20 -44.22
N GLU A 435 13.09 -19.64 -44.54
CA GLU A 435 14.29 -20.44 -44.84
C GLU A 435 14.73 -21.33 -43.67
N THR A 436 14.44 -20.92 -42.44
CA THR A 436 14.64 -21.68 -41.19
C THR A 436 13.63 -22.81 -40.96
N GLU A 437 12.57 -22.88 -41.77
CA GLU A 437 11.49 -23.84 -41.65
C GLU A 437 11.40 -24.80 -42.85
N GLU A 438 10.82 -25.97 -42.63
CA GLU A 438 10.43 -26.95 -43.62
C GLU A 438 8.93 -27.25 -43.54
N ARG A 439 8.34 -27.59 -44.70
CA ARG A 439 6.92 -27.92 -44.82
C ARG A 439 6.69 -29.40 -44.53
N LYS A 440 6.06 -29.72 -43.39
CA LYS A 440 5.63 -31.09 -43.04
C LYS A 440 4.10 -31.19 -43.12
N LEU A 441 3.61 -32.39 -43.46
CA LEU A 441 2.18 -32.74 -43.43
C LEU A 441 1.91 -33.50 -42.13
N VAL A 442 0.98 -33.00 -41.30
CA VAL A 442 0.62 -33.63 -40.02
C VAL A 442 -0.91 -33.65 -39.90
N ASN A 443 -1.47 -34.83 -39.62
CA ASN A 443 -2.92 -35.06 -39.47
C ASN A 443 -3.78 -34.48 -40.63
N GLY A 444 -3.28 -34.55 -41.86
CA GLY A 444 -3.98 -34.09 -43.07
C GLY A 444 -3.83 -32.61 -43.40
N ALA A 445 -3.19 -31.80 -42.54
CA ALA A 445 -2.90 -30.39 -42.79
C ALA A 445 -1.40 -30.14 -43.01
N TYR A 446 -1.06 -29.15 -43.84
CA TYR A 446 0.33 -28.70 -44.01
C TYR A 446 0.68 -27.64 -42.96
N GLY A 447 1.91 -27.71 -42.44
CA GLY A 447 2.48 -26.70 -41.54
C GLY A 447 3.97 -26.49 -41.78
N CYS A 448 4.48 -25.37 -41.28
CA CYS A 448 5.90 -25.04 -41.25
C CYS A 448 6.49 -25.40 -39.87
N TYR A 449 7.67 -26.03 -39.87
CA TYR A 449 8.36 -26.53 -38.67
C TYR A 449 9.86 -26.28 -38.81
N CYS A 450 10.60 -26.12 -37.70
CA CYS A 450 12.06 -25.88 -37.78
C CYS A 450 12.82 -27.05 -38.40
N LYS A 451 13.96 -26.74 -39.05
CA LYS A 451 14.95 -27.73 -39.55
C LYS A 451 15.96 -28.06 -38.46
N ASP A 452 16.19 -29.35 -38.20
CA ASP A 452 17.09 -29.81 -37.14
C ASP A 452 18.55 -29.99 -37.62
N GLY A 453 19.53 -29.38 -36.93
CA GLY A 453 20.94 -29.79 -37.00
C GLY A 453 22.02 -28.70 -36.84
N ASN A 454 22.51 -28.49 -35.61
CA ASN A 454 23.95 -28.36 -35.24
C ASN A 454 24.11 -27.95 -33.75
N GLU A 455 25.27 -28.27 -33.15
CA GLU A 455 25.60 -27.99 -31.74
C GLU A 455 26.90 -27.16 -31.59
N ASP A 456 27.03 -26.49 -30.44
CA ASP A 456 28.21 -25.84 -29.81
C ASP A 456 29.53 -25.64 -30.59
N ILE A 457 29.98 -24.37 -30.61
CA ILE A 457 31.35 -23.86 -30.34
C ILE A 457 31.22 -22.31 -30.25
N GLY A 458 32.12 -21.61 -29.56
CA GLY A 458 32.06 -20.13 -29.54
C GLY A 458 33.36 -19.41 -29.22
N MET A 459 33.51 -18.19 -29.79
CA MET A 459 34.33 -17.08 -29.28
C MET A 459 34.02 -15.75 -30.03
N GLU A 460 34.41 -14.67 -29.36
CA GLU A 460 34.34 -13.20 -29.57
C GLU A 460 34.05 -12.51 -30.94
N LYS A 461 33.06 -11.59 -30.89
CA LYS A 461 33.05 -10.14 -31.26
C LYS A 461 33.69 -9.56 -32.54
N GLU A 462 32.91 -8.69 -33.22
CA GLU A 462 33.07 -7.20 -33.24
C GLU A 462 31.71 -6.53 -33.64
N THR A 463 31.10 -5.67 -32.79
CA THR A 463 30.97 -4.17 -32.86
C THR A 463 30.24 -3.62 -34.11
N ASP A 464 29.19 -2.79 -34.01
CA ASP A 464 29.17 -1.42 -33.44
C ASP A 464 27.78 -1.00 -32.85
N MET A 465 27.60 0.26 -32.41
CA MET A 465 26.55 0.67 -31.47
C MET A 465 25.85 2.01 -31.78
N SER A 466 24.52 2.03 -31.78
CA SER A 466 23.74 3.18 -31.28
C SER A 466 22.37 2.76 -30.74
N CYS A 467 21.92 3.37 -29.64
CA CYS A 467 20.53 3.26 -29.17
C CYS A 467 20.24 4.35 -28.11
N ASN A 468 19.18 5.14 -28.33
CA ASN A 468 18.72 6.14 -27.37
C ASN A 468 17.54 5.59 -26.54
N LEU A 469 17.27 6.17 -25.38
CA LEU A 469 16.52 5.49 -24.32
C LEU A 469 14.98 5.54 -24.49
N TYR A 470 14.35 4.47 -24.99
CA TYR A 470 13.13 3.85 -24.41
C TYR A 470 12.69 2.58 -25.18
N ILE A 471 11.94 1.70 -24.49
CA ILE A 471 11.32 0.43 -24.97
C ILE A 471 12.30 -0.74 -25.23
N LEU A 472 12.11 -1.83 -24.48
CA LEU A 472 12.22 -3.19 -25.02
C LEU A 472 11.33 -4.17 -24.22
N ASN A 473 10.16 -4.46 -24.79
CA ASN A 473 9.39 -5.70 -24.62
C ASN A 473 9.70 -6.55 -25.87
N LEU A 474 9.64 -7.89 -25.91
CA LEU A 474 9.22 -8.92 -24.95
C LEU A 474 9.68 -10.28 -25.52
N CYS A 475 9.93 -11.30 -24.69
CA CYS A 475 9.50 -12.67 -25.03
C CYS A 475 9.49 -13.59 -23.79
N ASN A 476 8.81 -14.73 -23.92
CA ASN A 476 8.68 -15.76 -22.86
C ASN A 476 9.72 -16.90 -23.09
N VAL A 477 9.61 -18.15 -22.61
CA VAL A 477 8.51 -19.13 -22.73
C VAL A 477 8.47 -20.07 -21.49
N LEU A 478 7.36 -20.79 -21.33
CA LEU A 478 7.16 -21.85 -20.32
C LEU A 478 8.18 -22.99 -20.43
N LEU A 479 8.54 -23.59 -19.29
CA LEU A 479 9.07 -24.95 -19.26
C LEU A 479 7.93 -25.96 -19.26
N ALA A 480 7.70 -26.58 -20.41
CA ALA A 480 7.09 -27.89 -20.55
C ALA A 480 7.82 -28.61 -21.69
N LEU A 481 8.52 -29.70 -21.36
CA LEU A 481 9.20 -30.70 -22.20
C LEU A 481 8.91 -30.56 -23.71
N ASP A 482 9.88 -30.24 -24.58
CA ASP A 482 11.01 -31.13 -24.90
C ASP A 482 12.35 -30.38 -25.23
N ARG A 483 13.35 -31.09 -25.79
CA ARG A 483 14.75 -30.64 -25.97
C ARG A 483 15.06 -29.96 -27.32
N SER A 484 15.71 -28.79 -27.29
CA SER A 484 16.79 -28.35 -28.22
C SER A 484 17.33 -26.94 -27.84
N ARG A 485 18.24 -26.36 -28.66
CA ARG A 485 19.14 -25.20 -28.40
C ARG A 485 18.71 -23.94 -29.19
N GLU A 486 19.31 -22.74 -29.19
CA GLU A 486 20.46 -22.07 -28.51
C GLU A 486 20.13 -20.53 -28.46
N CYS A 487 20.92 -19.47 -28.21
CA CYS A 487 22.32 -19.16 -27.85
C CYS A 487 22.35 -17.78 -27.11
N SER A 488 23.53 -17.18 -26.79
CA SER A 488 23.63 -15.86 -26.12
C SER A 488 25.03 -15.18 -26.18
N SER A 489 25.12 -13.83 -26.14
CA SER A 489 26.38 -13.06 -25.93
C SER A 489 26.19 -11.67 -25.23
N ARG A 490 27.28 -11.00 -24.77
CA ARG A 490 27.27 -9.81 -23.84
C ARG A 490 28.63 -9.03 -23.73
N VAL A 491 28.64 -7.93 -22.93
CA VAL A 491 29.77 -7.18 -22.27
C VAL A 491 30.54 -6.14 -23.14
N GLY A 492 30.81 -4.90 -22.71
CA GLY A 492 30.72 -4.22 -21.38
C GLY A 492 30.27 -2.74 -21.50
N ARG A 493 30.84 -1.68 -20.89
CA ARG A 493 31.68 -1.37 -19.68
C ARG A 493 31.91 0.18 -19.68
N GLU A 494 32.18 0.97 -18.62
CA GLU A 494 32.10 0.90 -17.14
C GLU A 494 32.17 2.36 -16.55
N SER A 495 32.41 2.56 -15.23
CA SER A 495 32.51 3.87 -14.49
C SER A 495 31.16 4.62 -14.29
N SER A 496 30.97 5.67 -13.47
CA SER A 496 31.74 6.42 -12.44
C SER A 496 30.71 7.06 -11.43
N GLN A 497 30.98 7.79 -10.32
CA GLN A 497 32.18 8.10 -9.53
C GLN A 497 31.82 8.24 -8.01
N GLU A 498 31.97 9.42 -7.38
CA GLU A 498 31.82 9.73 -5.93
C GLU A 498 30.36 9.99 -5.47
N GLU A 499 29.86 9.33 -4.41
CA GLU A 499 29.71 9.77 -2.98
C GLU A 499 28.51 10.71 -2.68
N ALA A 500 27.84 10.74 -1.51
CA ALA A 500 28.08 10.10 -0.19
C ALA A 500 26.80 9.44 0.44
N VAL A 501 26.67 9.39 1.78
CA VAL A 501 25.97 8.30 2.52
C VAL A 501 24.86 8.71 3.51
N GLY A 502 23.90 7.81 3.77
CA GLY A 502 23.06 7.74 4.98
C GLY A 502 22.50 6.31 5.24
N HIS A 503 22.39 5.86 6.51
CA HIS A 503 22.07 4.47 6.92
C HIS A 503 21.28 4.39 8.25
N TYR A 504 20.15 3.65 8.34
CA TYR A 504 19.48 3.24 9.61
C TYR A 504 18.62 1.95 9.43
N HIS A 505 18.27 1.25 10.52
CA HIS A 505 18.09 -0.22 10.54
C HIS A 505 16.73 -0.80 11.06
N ILE A 506 16.43 -2.03 10.62
CA ILE A 506 15.65 -3.14 11.27
C ILE A 506 14.09 -3.14 11.27
N VAL A 507 13.52 -4.29 10.86
CA VAL A 507 12.11 -4.75 10.98
C VAL A 507 12.06 -6.30 10.95
N MET A 508 11.22 -6.98 11.77
CA MET A 508 11.22 -8.45 12.02
C MET A 508 9.97 -9.22 11.49
N PHE A 509 10.06 -10.55 11.32
CA PHE A 509 8.97 -11.57 11.19
C PHE A 509 9.45 -12.96 11.65
N ALA A 510 8.57 -13.94 11.96
CA ALA A 510 8.92 -15.30 12.42
C ALA A 510 8.29 -16.45 11.59
N VAL A 511 8.92 -17.63 11.56
CA VAL A 511 8.51 -18.84 10.79
C VAL A 511 8.78 -20.10 11.64
N GLN A 512 7.84 -21.03 11.82
CA GLN A 512 8.00 -22.25 12.65
C GLN A 512 7.71 -23.54 11.88
N MET A 513 8.42 -24.63 12.20
CA MET A 513 8.26 -25.97 11.62
C MET A 513 7.87 -27.03 12.68
N ASP A 514 7.21 -28.09 12.21
CA ASP A 514 6.96 -29.39 12.87
C ASP A 514 7.10 -30.49 11.80
N GLU A 515 7.37 -31.74 12.21
CA GLU A 515 7.67 -32.87 11.31
C GLU A 515 6.60 -33.98 11.37
N ALA A 516 6.06 -34.37 10.20
CA ALA A 516 5.40 -35.67 9.96
C ALA A 516 5.17 -35.91 8.45
N GLU A 517 5.28 -37.16 8.01
CA GLU A 517 4.89 -37.64 6.66
C GLU A 517 3.38 -38.05 6.66
N SER A 518 2.68 -38.46 5.59
CA SER A 518 3.08 -39.05 4.29
C SER A 518 1.99 -38.84 3.20
N VAL A 519 1.77 -39.79 2.27
CA VAL A 519 1.17 -39.60 0.92
C VAL A 519 -0.15 -40.37 0.70
N VAL A 520 -1.12 -39.83 -0.07
CA VAL A 520 -2.02 -40.57 -1.01
C VAL A 520 -2.82 -39.60 -1.94
N ARG A 521 -3.45 -40.11 -3.01
CA ARG A 521 -4.03 -39.38 -4.17
C ARG A 521 -5.55 -39.15 -4.09
N TRP A 522 -6.08 -38.10 -4.76
CA TRP A 522 -6.99 -38.14 -5.94
C TRP A 522 -7.68 -36.77 -6.24
N LYS A 523 -8.23 -36.61 -7.45
CA LYS A 523 -9.17 -35.55 -7.92
C LYS A 523 -10.56 -36.20 -8.19
N PRO A 524 -11.68 -35.48 -8.50
CA PRO A 524 -11.91 -34.02 -8.63
C PRO A 524 -13.11 -33.49 -7.79
N GLY A 525 -13.43 -32.19 -7.89
CA GLY A 525 -14.70 -31.63 -7.40
C GLY A 525 -14.75 -30.09 -7.34
N VAL A 526 -15.91 -29.47 -7.65
CA VAL A 526 -16.12 -28.00 -7.66
C VAL A 526 -17.39 -27.63 -6.88
N ILE A 527 -17.29 -26.77 -5.86
CA ILE A 527 -18.39 -25.93 -5.34
C ILE A 527 -17.82 -24.57 -4.88
N ILE A 528 -18.55 -23.48 -5.14
CA ILE A 528 -18.25 -22.11 -4.66
C ILE A 528 -19.28 -21.69 -3.60
N LYS A 529 -18.85 -21.11 -2.46
CA LYS A 529 -19.69 -20.20 -1.64
C LYS A 529 -18.90 -18.98 -1.13
N LYS A 530 -19.62 -17.92 -0.75
CA LYS A 530 -19.16 -16.53 -0.62
C LYS A 530 -18.76 -16.09 0.81
N SER A 531 -18.01 -14.99 0.86
CA SER A 531 -17.85 -14.03 1.98
C SER A 531 -16.98 -14.49 3.16
N ARG A 532 -16.43 -13.61 4.02
CA ARG A 532 -16.57 -12.14 4.18
C ARG A 532 -15.21 -11.40 4.11
N LEU A 533 -15.25 -10.06 4.09
CA LEU A 533 -14.11 -9.17 4.32
C LEU A 533 -13.39 -9.49 5.64
N GLN A 534 -12.05 -9.53 5.65
CA GLN A 534 -11.24 -9.52 6.87
C GLN A 534 -9.86 -8.88 6.67
N TYR A 535 -9.26 -8.43 7.76
CA TYR A 535 -8.15 -7.46 7.77
C TYR A 535 -6.77 -8.09 7.52
N ASN A 536 -5.92 -7.37 6.80
CA ASN A 536 -4.50 -7.70 6.64
C ASN A 536 -3.70 -7.14 7.84
N TRP A 537 -2.92 -7.99 8.51
CA TRP A 537 -1.98 -7.58 9.56
C TRP A 537 -0.54 -7.68 9.04
N MET A 538 0.24 -6.62 9.26
CA MET A 538 1.34 -6.23 8.38
C MET A 538 2.39 -5.50 9.21
N SER A 539 3.68 -5.74 8.96
CA SER A 539 4.73 -4.94 9.61
C SER A 539 4.83 -3.56 8.96
N VAL A 540 4.93 -2.51 9.80
CA VAL A 540 4.78 -1.11 9.43
C VAL A 540 5.75 -0.26 10.24
N GLN A 541 6.62 0.49 9.57
CA GLN A 541 7.53 1.46 10.19
C GLN A 541 7.21 2.88 9.70
N ARG A 542 7.28 3.87 10.60
CA ARG A 542 7.04 5.30 10.31
C ARG A 542 8.35 6.07 10.50
N PHE A 543 8.83 6.74 9.47
CA PHE A 543 10.06 7.54 9.52
C PHE A 543 9.75 9.04 9.55
N ARG A 544 10.72 9.86 9.98
CA ARG A 544 10.75 11.33 9.83
C ARG A 544 12.15 11.69 9.34
N LEU A 545 12.25 12.53 8.33
CA LEU A 545 13.52 13.11 7.86
C LEU A 545 13.60 14.58 8.27
N GLU A 546 14.79 15.16 8.21
CA GLU A 546 15.06 16.59 8.43
C GLU A 546 14.66 17.47 7.22
N GLY A 547 13.58 17.06 6.57
CA GLY A 547 12.86 17.76 5.51
C GLY A 547 11.41 17.27 5.56
N ARG A 548 10.43 18.15 5.38
CA ARG A 548 9.02 17.94 5.76
C ARG A 548 8.37 16.71 5.08
N GLY A 549 8.50 15.54 5.71
CA GLY A 549 7.89 14.29 5.26
C GLY A 549 7.96 13.17 6.29
N LYS A 550 6.94 12.30 6.29
CA LYS A 550 6.95 11.01 7.01
C LYS A 550 6.63 9.90 6.02
N PHE A 551 7.57 8.97 5.84
CA PHE A 551 7.37 7.80 5.00
C PHE A 551 6.92 6.59 5.83
N LYS A 552 6.13 5.73 5.21
CA LYS A 552 5.63 4.48 5.79
C LYS A 552 6.13 3.32 4.94
N VAL A 553 6.90 2.41 5.53
CA VAL A 553 7.44 1.23 4.80
C VAL A 553 6.87 -0.04 5.42
N ARG A 554 6.55 -1.00 4.55
CA ARG A 554 6.00 -2.30 4.90
C ARG A 554 6.81 -3.41 4.23
N MET A 555 7.09 -4.48 4.97
CA MET A 555 7.56 -5.75 4.43
C MET A 555 6.45 -6.79 4.53
N SER A 556 6.38 -7.72 3.58
CA SER A 556 5.39 -8.81 3.55
C SER A 556 5.92 -10.03 2.80
N ILE A 557 5.48 -11.21 3.25
CA ILE A 557 5.79 -12.50 2.62
C ILE A 557 4.60 -12.91 1.76
N TYR A 558 4.86 -13.43 0.56
CA TYR A 558 3.87 -13.79 -0.46
C TYR A 558 3.87 -15.29 -0.76
N ARG A 559 2.70 -15.81 -1.15
CA ARG A 559 2.48 -17.24 -1.43
C ARG A 559 3.17 -17.72 -2.71
N ASP A 560 3.44 -16.80 -3.64
CA ASP A 560 3.89 -17.06 -4.99
C ASP A 560 4.58 -15.83 -5.60
N GLY A 561 5.20 -16.02 -6.78
CA GLY A 561 5.98 -15.01 -7.49
C GLY A 561 5.20 -13.85 -8.13
N SER A 562 3.86 -13.81 -8.03
CA SER A 562 3.07 -12.64 -8.48
C SER A 562 3.24 -11.43 -7.55
N PHE A 563 3.59 -11.67 -6.28
CA PHE A 563 3.56 -10.68 -5.20
C PHE A 563 2.17 -10.01 -5.02
N LEU A 564 1.08 -10.73 -5.33
CA LEU A 564 -0.30 -10.26 -5.11
C LEU A 564 -0.91 -10.81 -3.80
N SER A 565 -0.58 -12.05 -3.43
CA SER A 565 -1.23 -12.77 -2.32
C SER A 565 -0.30 -12.90 -1.10
N PRO A 566 -0.34 -11.97 -0.12
CA PRO A 566 0.45 -12.08 1.09
C PRO A 566 -0.06 -13.18 2.05
N TYR A 567 0.78 -13.55 3.02
CA TYR A 567 0.35 -14.33 4.19
C TYR A 567 -0.21 -13.41 5.28
N ASN A 568 -1.40 -13.73 5.79
CA ASN A 568 -2.09 -13.01 6.88
C ASN A 568 -2.02 -13.81 8.19
N LYS A 569 -0.82 -14.20 8.63
CA LYS A 569 -0.57 -14.88 9.91
C LYS A 569 0.69 -14.32 10.59
N THR A 570 0.75 -14.41 11.92
CA THR A 570 1.89 -13.98 12.74
C THR A 570 3.12 -14.86 12.57
N SER A 571 2.90 -16.16 12.35
CA SER A 571 3.90 -17.12 11.90
C SER A 571 3.37 -17.87 10.66
N ILE A 572 4.29 -18.39 9.86
CA ILE A 572 4.00 -19.29 8.74
C ILE A 572 4.85 -20.55 8.86
N THR A 573 4.43 -21.61 8.17
CA THR A 573 5.14 -22.90 8.07
C THR A 573 5.28 -23.23 6.60
N LEU A 574 6.51 -23.54 6.17
CA LEU A 574 6.88 -23.76 4.77
C LEU A 574 7.95 -24.85 4.71
N SER A 575 7.78 -25.85 3.85
CA SER A 575 8.83 -26.84 3.57
C SER A 575 10.06 -26.16 2.93
N THR A 576 11.25 -26.64 3.25
CA THR A 576 12.54 -26.26 2.62
C THR A 576 12.52 -26.36 1.09
N THR A 577 11.73 -27.30 0.54
CA THR A 577 11.51 -27.45 -0.91
C THR A 577 10.85 -26.24 -1.56
N LYS A 578 10.15 -25.39 -0.81
CA LYS A 578 9.45 -24.21 -1.34
C LYS A 578 10.39 -23.01 -1.48
N ARG A 579 10.04 -22.14 -2.44
CA ARG A 579 10.64 -20.80 -2.55
C ARG A 579 9.85 -19.80 -1.72
N LEU A 580 10.55 -19.00 -0.96
CA LEU A 580 10.03 -17.89 -0.18
C LEU A 580 10.03 -16.63 -1.06
N TYR A 581 8.92 -15.88 -1.08
CA TYR A 581 8.78 -14.64 -1.84
C TYR A 581 8.58 -13.47 -0.87
N VAL A 582 9.48 -12.49 -0.89
CA VAL A 582 9.49 -11.36 0.05
C VAL A 582 9.41 -10.04 -0.72
N GLY A 583 8.49 -9.17 -0.33
CA GLY A 583 8.32 -7.85 -0.92
C GLY A 583 8.32 -6.75 0.15
N VAL A 584 9.07 -5.69 -0.11
CA VAL A 584 9.05 -4.42 0.62
C VAL A 584 8.35 -3.38 -0.25
N ALA A 585 7.53 -2.52 0.35
CA ALA A 585 6.87 -1.42 -0.35
C ALA A 585 6.76 -0.16 0.53
N LEU A 586 6.86 1.01 -0.10
CA LEU A 586 6.36 2.26 0.47
C LEU A 586 4.83 2.28 0.41
N GLU A 587 4.20 2.55 1.55
CA GLU A 587 2.76 2.79 1.62
C GLU A 587 2.43 4.29 1.47
N ASN A 588 1.23 4.58 0.96
CA ASN A 588 0.69 5.93 0.74
C ASN A 588 1.48 6.85 -0.22
N GLN A 589 2.47 6.35 -0.95
CA GLN A 589 3.13 7.08 -2.04
C GLN A 589 2.73 6.53 -3.40
N LYS A 590 1.94 7.32 -4.16
CA LYS A 590 1.63 7.06 -5.58
C LYS A 590 2.70 7.58 -6.54
N ASN A 591 3.66 8.37 -6.04
CA ASN A 591 4.58 9.14 -6.87
C ASN A 591 5.85 8.34 -7.23
N SER A 592 6.29 8.40 -8.47
CA SER A 592 7.46 7.66 -8.97
C SER A 592 8.80 8.36 -8.74
N THR A 593 8.87 9.34 -7.84
CA THR A 593 10.08 10.07 -7.50
C THR A 593 10.98 9.34 -6.50
N TYR A 594 10.46 8.32 -5.81
CA TYR A 594 11.18 7.60 -4.76
C TYR A 594 11.30 6.10 -5.04
N ALA A 595 12.50 5.55 -4.82
CA ALA A 595 12.79 4.12 -4.88
C ALA A 595 13.08 3.52 -3.50
N VAL A 596 12.67 2.26 -3.31
CA VAL A 596 13.08 1.42 -2.17
C VAL A 596 14.38 0.70 -2.51
N VAL A 597 15.43 0.97 -1.76
CA VAL A 597 16.73 0.29 -1.85
C VAL A 597 16.92 -0.59 -0.63
N MET A 598 16.66 -1.90 -0.77
CA MET A 598 17.03 -2.92 0.21
C MET A 598 18.57 -2.97 0.27
N LYS A 599 19.14 -2.50 1.38
CA LYS A 599 20.59 -2.36 1.56
C LYS A 599 21.20 -3.61 2.17
N ASN A 600 20.67 -4.08 3.29
CA ASN A 600 21.11 -5.31 3.95
C ASN A 600 19.88 -6.11 4.39
N CYS A 601 19.65 -7.28 3.82
CA CYS A 601 18.60 -8.21 4.26
C CYS A 601 19.25 -9.51 4.72
N TYR A 602 18.82 -10.01 5.87
CA TYR A 602 19.41 -11.17 6.51
C TYR A 602 18.39 -11.92 7.37
N ALA A 603 18.69 -13.16 7.69
CA ALA A 603 17.91 -13.97 8.62
C ALA A 603 18.67 -14.18 9.95
N THR A 604 17.91 -14.45 11.02
CA THR A 604 18.43 -14.82 12.35
C THR A 604 17.57 -15.94 12.96
N PRO A 605 18.10 -16.77 13.88
CA PRO A 605 17.30 -17.77 14.58
C PRO A 605 16.38 -17.14 15.62
N SER A 606 16.83 -16.11 16.35
CA SER A 606 15.98 -15.36 17.28
C SER A 606 15.31 -14.14 16.64
N ARG A 607 14.32 -13.57 17.31
CA ARG A 607 13.68 -12.29 16.92
C ARG A 607 14.61 -11.09 16.89
N HIS A 608 15.76 -11.16 17.56
CA HIS A 608 16.63 -10.02 17.77
C HIS A 608 17.47 -9.78 16.53
N ALA A 609 17.29 -8.66 15.84
CA ALA A 609 18.00 -8.40 14.58
C ALA A 609 19.49 -8.06 14.77
N ASN A 610 19.97 -8.06 16.01
CA ASN A 610 21.37 -7.99 16.43
C ASN A 610 21.88 -9.32 17.00
N ASP A 611 21.20 -10.44 16.71
CA ASP A 611 21.70 -11.81 16.93
C ASP A 611 23.11 -11.97 16.35
N SER A 612 23.97 -12.76 17.01
CA SER A 612 25.29 -13.12 16.49
C SER A 612 25.21 -14.04 15.26
N THR A 613 24.14 -14.82 15.16
CA THR A 613 23.91 -15.79 14.08
C THR A 613 23.10 -15.14 12.97
N GLN A 614 23.79 -14.57 11.98
CA GLN A 614 23.16 -13.88 10.85
C GLN A 614 23.45 -14.58 9.52
N TYR A 615 22.39 -14.95 8.78
CA TYR A 615 22.51 -15.44 7.41
C TYR A 615 22.24 -14.29 6.41
N PRO A 616 23.27 -13.76 5.70
CA PRO A 616 23.09 -12.64 4.79
C PRO A 616 22.43 -13.08 3.47
N ILE A 617 21.31 -12.45 3.12
CA ILE A 617 20.55 -12.67 1.87
C ILE A 617 20.89 -11.58 0.85
N ILE A 618 20.88 -10.32 1.30
CA ILE A 618 21.35 -9.14 0.56
C ILE A 618 22.38 -8.45 1.46
N LYS A 619 23.57 -8.16 0.94
CA LYS A 619 24.61 -7.39 1.62
C LYS A 619 25.11 -6.27 0.71
N ASN A 620 25.22 -5.04 1.23
CA ASN A 620 25.61 -3.85 0.47
C ASN A 620 24.83 -3.70 -0.87
N LYS A 621 23.50 -3.79 -0.77
CA LYS A 621 22.49 -3.72 -1.83
C LYS A 621 22.48 -4.89 -2.84
N CYS A 622 23.44 -5.83 -2.75
CA CYS A 622 23.62 -6.94 -3.69
C CYS A 622 23.22 -8.30 -3.06
N PRO A 623 22.71 -9.27 -3.83
CA PRO A 623 22.45 -10.62 -3.33
C PRO A 623 23.75 -11.33 -2.89
N ASN A 624 23.65 -12.17 -1.87
CA ASN A 624 24.77 -13.01 -1.43
C ASN A 624 25.09 -14.08 -2.50
N ARG A 625 26.21 -13.91 -3.22
CA ARG A 625 26.64 -14.81 -4.31
C ARG A 625 26.92 -16.26 -3.87
N ARG A 626 27.01 -16.56 -2.57
CA ARG A 626 27.20 -17.93 -2.06
C ARG A 626 25.94 -18.80 -2.15
N ASP A 627 24.76 -18.21 -2.29
CA ASP A 627 23.50 -18.94 -2.49
C ASP A 627 22.86 -18.56 -3.83
N THR A 628 22.93 -19.49 -4.79
CA THR A 628 22.33 -19.37 -6.13
C THR A 628 20.81 -19.41 -6.10
N SER A 629 20.19 -19.77 -4.97
CA SER A 629 18.74 -19.68 -4.78
C SER A 629 18.24 -18.24 -4.75
N ILE A 630 19.08 -17.28 -4.34
CA ILE A 630 18.70 -15.89 -4.11
C ILE A 630 18.53 -15.16 -5.43
N ARG A 631 17.28 -14.79 -5.73
CA ARG A 631 16.90 -13.95 -6.86
C ARG A 631 16.29 -12.65 -6.35
N VAL A 632 16.99 -11.54 -6.55
CA VAL A 632 16.43 -10.18 -6.37
C VAL A 632 15.74 -9.81 -7.68
N ILE A 633 14.41 -9.63 -7.63
CA ILE A 633 13.58 -9.28 -8.77
C ILE A 633 13.57 -7.75 -8.98
N GLU A 634 13.55 -7.00 -7.88
CA GLU A 634 13.41 -5.54 -7.91
C GLU A 634 14.17 -4.95 -6.71
N ASN A 635 15.11 -4.02 -6.96
CA ASN A 635 15.79 -3.28 -5.89
C ASN A 635 16.23 -1.91 -6.42
N GLY A 636 15.82 -0.81 -5.77
CA GLY A 636 16.18 0.56 -6.19
C GLY A 636 15.56 1.02 -7.51
N VAL A 637 14.49 0.38 -8.00
CA VAL A 637 13.84 0.71 -9.29
C VAL A 637 12.49 1.41 -9.13
N SER A 638 11.71 1.09 -8.10
CA SER A 638 10.41 1.72 -7.82
C SER A 638 10.16 1.85 -6.31
N THR A 639 8.96 2.30 -5.91
CA THR A 639 8.49 2.28 -4.51
C THR A 639 8.38 0.87 -3.91
N LYS A 640 8.82 -0.18 -4.62
CA LYS A 640 8.86 -1.58 -4.20
C LYS A 640 10.26 -2.18 -4.34
N GLY A 641 10.60 -3.08 -3.43
CA GLY A 641 11.73 -4.02 -3.54
C GLY A 641 11.21 -5.45 -3.39
N ARG A 642 11.77 -6.40 -4.14
CA ARG A 642 11.31 -7.79 -4.20
C ARG A 642 12.47 -8.76 -4.32
N PHE A 643 12.48 -9.81 -3.50
CA PHE A 643 13.42 -10.93 -3.63
C PHE A 643 12.74 -12.28 -3.36
N SER A 644 13.42 -13.36 -3.75
CA SER A 644 13.03 -14.73 -3.43
C SER A 644 14.25 -15.61 -3.23
N LEU A 645 14.11 -16.67 -2.44
CA LEU A 645 15.14 -17.65 -2.11
C LEU A 645 14.48 -19.02 -1.85
N HIS A 646 15.25 -20.10 -1.77
CA HIS A 646 14.75 -21.34 -1.20
C HIS A 646 14.64 -21.23 0.33
N MET A 647 13.68 -21.94 0.92
CA MET A 647 13.51 -21.96 2.38
C MET A 647 14.59 -22.85 3.03
N PHE A 648 15.15 -22.39 4.15
CA PHE A 648 16.20 -23.07 4.90
C PHE A 648 15.88 -23.07 6.40
N LYS A 649 16.63 -23.85 7.18
CA LYS A 649 16.64 -23.84 8.66
C LYS A 649 18.05 -23.44 9.13
N PHE A 650 18.17 -22.85 10.31
CA PHE A 650 19.46 -22.80 11.01
C PHE A 650 19.83 -24.18 11.57
N ILE A 651 21.12 -24.45 11.74
CA ILE A 651 21.61 -25.70 12.34
C ILE A 651 21.59 -25.52 13.85
N GLY A 652 20.73 -26.29 14.53
CA GLY A 652 20.50 -26.23 15.98
C GLY A 652 19.02 -26.50 16.32
N ASP A 653 18.71 -26.36 17.61
CA ASP A 653 17.37 -26.58 18.18
C ASP A 653 16.35 -25.50 17.79
N GLU A 654 16.83 -24.36 17.29
CA GLU A 654 16.01 -23.23 16.86
C GLU A 654 15.20 -23.59 15.60
N ASN A 655 13.95 -24.00 15.82
CA ASN A 655 12.94 -24.25 14.78
C ASN A 655 12.36 -22.96 14.18
N LEU A 656 12.92 -21.79 14.53
CA LEU A 656 12.49 -20.48 14.06
C LEU A 656 13.48 -19.85 13.06
N VAL A 657 12.93 -19.24 12.01
CA VAL A 657 13.69 -18.35 11.11
C VAL A 657 13.02 -16.99 11.09
N TYR A 658 13.78 -15.97 11.45
CA TYR A 658 13.35 -14.57 11.39
C TYR A 658 13.99 -13.84 10.21
N LEU A 659 13.28 -12.89 9.61
CA LEU A 659 13.77 -12.07 8.50
C LEU A 659 13.83 -10.58 8.85
N HIS A 660 14.95 -9.94 8.49
CA HIS A 660 15.18 -8.51 8.66
C HIS A 660 15.68 -7.86 7.37
N CYS A 661 15.34 -6.59 7.16
CA CYS A 661 15.86 -5.76 6.07
C CYS A 661 16.12 -4.31 6.52
N GLU A 662 17.34 -3.83 6.28
CA GLU A 662 17.71 -2.41 6.22
C GLU A 662 17.31 -1.84 4.86
N VAL A 663 16.58 -0.73 4.85
CA VAL A 663 15.93 -0.18 3.64
C VAL A 663 16.10 1.33 3.54
N ASN A 664 16.77 1.79 2.49
CA ASN A 664 16.96 3.20 2.18
C ASN A 664 15.87 3.68 1.22
N ILE A 665 15.41 4.92 1.40
CA ILE A 665 14.53 5.63 0.46
C ILE A 665 15.39 6.56 -0.37
N CYS A 666 15.45 6.35 -1.68
CA CYS A 666 16.28 7.12 -2.60
C CYS A 666 15.39 7.99 -3.51
N ASP A 667 15.74 9.27 -3.69
CA ASP A 667 15.06 10.18 -4.62
C ASP A 667 15.68 10.01 -6.01
N ILE A 668 14.92 9.44 -6.95
CA ILE A 668 15.39 9.08 -8.30
C ILE A 668 15.83 10.33 -9.08
N ARG A 669 15.34 11.52 -8.71
CA ARG A 669 15.72 12.81 -9.31
C ARG A 669 17.09 13.30 -8.84
N LYS A 670 17.65 12.73 -7.76
CA LYS A 670 18.96 13.09 -7.19
C LYS A 670 20.08 12.11 -7.57
N GLY A 671 19.77 10.98 -8.21
CA GLY A 671 20.78 10.02 -8.66
C GLY A 671 20.26 8.60 -8.90
N PRO A 672 21.10 7.70 -9.43
CA PRO A 672 20.72 6.33 -9.74
C PRO A 672 20.50 5.50 -8.47
N CYS A 673 19.24 5.19 -8.17
CA CYS A 673 18.86 4.41 -6.98
C CYS A 673 19.12 2.89 -7.11
N LYS A 674 19.21 2.36 -8.34
CA LYS A 674 19.42 0.94 -8.61
C LYS A 674 20.87 0.56 -8.27
N PRO A 675 21.12 -0.48 -7.45
CA PRO A 675 22.48 -0.87 -7.10
C PRO A 675 23.22 -1.49 -8.28
N VAL A 676 24.44 -1.01 -8.52
CA VAL A 676 25.42 -1.64 -9.40
C VAL A 676 26.19 -2.68 -8.57
N SER A 677 26.23 -3.93 -9.03
CA SER A 677 27.01 -4.98 -8.36
C SER A 677 28.46 -4.94 -8.84
N SER A 678 29.35 -4.35 -8.04
CA SER A 678 30.78 -4.40 -8.31
C SER A 678 31.28 -5.85 -8.40
N MET A 679 32.25 -6.07 -9.29
CA MET A 679 33.12 -7.24 -9.22
C MET A 679 34.35 -6.88 -8.39
N SER A 680 34.43 -7.48 -7.22
CA SER A 680 35.66 -7.87 -6.52
C SER A 680 35.57 -9.38 -6.34
#